data_AF-A0A356IPW2-F1
#
_entry.id   AF-A0A356IPW2-F1
#
_cell.length_a   1.000
_cell.length_b   1.000
_cell.length_c   1.000
_cell.angle_alpha   90.00
_cell.angle_beta   90.00
_cell.angle_gamma   90.00
#
_symmetry.space_group_name_H-M   'P 1'
#
loop_
_entity.id
_entity.type
_entity.pdbx_description
1 polymer ?
#
loop_
_entity_poly.entity_id
_entity_poly.type
_entity_poly.pdbx_seq_one_letter_code
_entity_poly.pdbx_strand_id
1 'polypeptide(L)'
;MEQASQGQVESAVAQGTAYEVIRKRLADQGNQLEALSNQLNQQRLEEFGSTELNIIGRTRVRTDNNCIARDIVRVGDHLLFGYNVFIGLKQTTSVADVFSLYRLVQGDEALDMEPVPAHDTFLGDARFVSDFNELYTYYKNTFLTQLQVKEGRLLAAFQIGERLTDIRVFRWSVSADGKQIEYLDNRGEREIELPPAWDFEWREVQREAIVDGRHPHVNILDTIFVDTIKGDLTIKVENNTRSGKGIYTEPVEDPNQSLDDADFYFAEIGQLILLRIKPYQEEQWRHLVFNRLNESVVRIDAIGDSCQQLPEDHGIVFPGGYYLQTGDYKTFAETHTGLRFRRTIRSPNGEDVLYVHYQPEQGVVALYPYNMIEKALRNPVYGHGYGLFEDGRMVVFSADEEPTRVHPMQIWQSPFFSDVHASQAQQSQSFFGRVGNADLVRGISDLFSVVQLIRSPDAASTHYHELCKFSTRLFDQYYWLSDASLSEVHDVLKAIIESSELVLDEYEKVQSIRKSSQQALQQAEDSVAALIKRLQPDGWTVPQPYMTAMLDIRKLRGHLLTIQDYRYINQPRIAELDSQLEQKQTYIADCTIGFLADEESLQPFYDDLARLEKQIQETDIKSELSPLLEKLETLGQGLDALTETVSAITGAEATTRTAIIERISNLFAHLNQGRARARNKLKSLGYNEALAQFSAQFKLLSQSMTSGLSMATSPDRCDEQLAKLMNQLQELESQFGEYDAFLADILEKREEIFESFEAHKQSLLDERQRKAQTLFDAAQRIIDGVRKRSQKFKAEDELNTFFSSDPLLNKLKQLSQQLRDLDDAVKADDVDAQLKGVKDQAVRSLRDKSDIYEDDGKVIKLGPRHRFSVNTQELDLTLLPRGDELHFHLSGTDFYEPCHNAELLNTRSYWSMAMASESDQVSRAEYLAYSVLIAAERHQEGLEIATLMQARNDRQQLLELLRQYAEPRYKEGYERGIHDHDAGLILEWVLPQYELADLLRFDPLARAWAALFWATTQEQDIQSHWPLRAQS
;
A
#
# COMPACT_ATOMS: atom_id res chain seq x y z
N MET A 1 -16.87 12.60 23.93
CA MET A 1 -15.80 13.43 23.32
C MET A 1 -15.17 12.70 22.14
N GLU A 2 -15.03 11.36 22.20
CA GLU A 2 -14.57 10.52 21.08
C GLU A 2 -15.53 10.50 19.87
N GLN A 3 -16.86 10.42 20.05
CA GLN A 3 -17.86 10.55 18.96
C GLN A 3 -17.73 11.82 18.11
N ALA A 4 -17.71 12.96 18.79
CA ALA A 4 -17.55 14.25 18.15
C ALA A 4 -16.18 14.35 17.47
N SER A 5 -15.20 13.55 17.93
CA SER A 5 -13.91 13.44 17.26
C SER A 5 -13.99 12.54 16.01
N GLN A 6 -14.56 11.33 16.06
CA GLN A 6 -14.61 10.41 14.91
C GLN A 6 -15.46 10.95 13.75
N GLY A 7 -16.68 11.42 14.00
CA GLY A 7 -17.51 12.02 12.93
C GLY A 7 -16.91 13.29 12.32
N GLN A 8 -16.09 14.02 13.08
CA GLN A 8 -15.32 15.16 12.55
C GLN A 8 -14.04 14.71 11.81
N VAL A 9 -13.45 13.56 12.15
CA VAL A 9 -12.33 12.97 11.37
C VAL A 9 -12.87 12.51 10.03
N GLU A 10 -14.01 11.81 10.01
CA GLU A 10 -14.69 11.37 8.79
C GLU A 10 -15.02 12.55 7.87
N SER A 11 -15.57 13.64 8.44
CA SER A 11 -15.82 14.88 7.68
C SER A 11 -14.53 15.54 7.17
N ALA A 12 -13.46 15.54 7.95
CA ALA A 12 -12.17 16.13 7.58
C ALA A 12 -11.40 15.33 6.52
N VAL A 13 -11.55 14.00 6.53
CA VAL A 13 -11.02 13.08 5.51
C VAL A 13 -11.84 13.20 4.24
N ALA A 14 -13.18 13.26 4.34
CA ALA A 14 -14.07 13.45 3.20
C ALA A 14 -13.83 14.76 2.44
N GLN A 15 -13.35 15.81 3.11
CA GLN A 15 -12.97 17.09 2.50
C GLN A 15 -11.56 17.07 1.86
N GLY A 16 -10.79 15.99 2.02
CA GLY A 16 -9.46 15.84 1.45
C GLY A 16 -9.52 15.42 -0.02
N THR A 17 -8.89 16.20 -0.90
CA THR A 17 -8.78 15.90 -2.34
C THR A 17 -8.15 14.52 -2.62
N ALA A 18 -7.28 14.01 -1.74
CA ALA A 18 -6.69 12.68 -1.87
C ALA A 18 -7.71 11.56 -1.63
N TYR A 19 -8.57 11.68 -0.60
CA TYR A 19 -9.59 10.68 -0.28
C TYR A 19 -10.64 10.54 -1.38
N GLU A 20 -11.13 11.66 -1.95
CA GLU A 20 -12.09 11.62 -3.05
C GLU A 20 -11.52 10.91 -4.29
N VAL A 21 -10.23 11.11 -4.58
CA VAL A 21 -9.55 10.46 -5.71
C VAL A 21 -9.42 8.96 -5.47
N ILE A 22 -9.04 8.53 -4.26
CA ILE A 22 -8.92 7.11 -3.92
C ILE A 22 -10.29 6.43 -3.89
N ARG A 23 -11.31 7.09 -3.34
CA ARG A 23 -12.70 6.59 -3.34
C ARG A 23 -13.24 6.41 -4.76
N LYS A 24 -12.97 7.37 -5.65
CA LYS A 24 -13.35 7.25 -7.06
C LYS A 24 -12.63 6.08 -7.73
N ARG A 25 -11.33 5.91 -7.46
CA ARG A 25 -10.56 4.75 -7.94
C ARG A 25 -11.14 3.43 -7.46
N LEU A 26 -11.50 3.32 -6.18
CA LEU A 26 -12.16 2.13 -5.62
C LEU A 26 -13.49 1.85 -6.31
N ALA A 27 -14.31 2.87 -6.57
CA ALA A 27 -15.57 2.70 -7.30
C ALA A 27 -15.34 2.19 -8.74
N ASP A 28 -14.34 2.73 -9.44
CA ASP A 28 -13.97 2.30 -10.80
C ASP A 28 -13.48 0.83 -10.79
N GLN A 29 -12.65 0.46 -9.82
CA GLN A 29 -12.19 -0.93 -9.62
C GLN A 29 -13.34 -1.87 -9.27
N GLY A 30 -14.30 -1.43 -8.44
CA GLY A 30 -15.51 -2.20 -8.13
C GLY A 30 -16.36 -2.48 -9.38
N ASN A 31 -16.52 -1.49 -10.26
CA ASN A 31 -17.22 -1.69 -11.54
C ASN A 31 -16.45 -2.64 -12.47
N GLN A 32 -15.13 -2.57 -12.49
CA GLN A 32 -14.30 -3.50 -13.25
C GLN A 32 -14.41 -4.93 -12.72
N LEU A 33 -14.37 -5.11 -11.39
CA LEU A 33 -14.54 -6.40 -10.74
C LEU A 33 -15.92 -7.00 -11.03
N GLU A 34 -16.98 -6.19 -11.01
CA GLU A 34 -18.34 -6.62 -11.36
C GLU A 34 -18.43 -7.13 -12.79
N ALA A 35 -17.83 -6.41 -13.75
CA ALA A 35 -17.82 -6.82 -15.16
C ALA A 35 -17.10 -8.17 -15.35
N LEU A 36 -15.93 -8.33 -14.72
CA LEU A 36 -15.16 -9.58 -14.78
C LEU A 36 -15.88 -10.74 -14.07
N SER A 37 -16.53 -10.47 -12.94
CA SER A 37 -17.32 -11.48 -12.20
C SER A 37 -18.53 -11.95 -13.01
N ASN A 38 -19.19 -11.04 -13.73
CA ASN A 38 -20.26 -11.38 -14.66
C ASN A 38 -19.76 -12.23 -15.82
N GLN A 39 -18.61 -11.87 -16.42
CA GLN A 39 -17.99 -12.66 -17.48
C GLN A 39 -17.61 -14.07 -17.00
N LEU A 40 -17.06 -14.18 -15.80
CA LEU A 40 -16.72 -15.45 -15.16
C LEU A 40 -17.98 -16.31 -14.95
N ASN A 41 -19.07 -15.70 -14.46
CA ASN A 41 -20.34 -16.39 -14.31
C ASN A 41 -20.92 -16.84 -15.65
N GLN A 42 -20.79 -16.04 -16.70
CA GLN A 42 -21.25 -16.42 -18.04
C GLN A 42 -20.49 -17.64 -18.59
N GLN A 43 -19.17 -17.67 -18.44
CA GLN A 43 -18.35 -18.82 -18.85
C GLN A 43 -18.69 -20.08 -18.05
N ARG A 44 -18.96 -19.94 -16.74
CA ARG A 44 -19.47 -21.02 -15.90
C ARG A 44 -20.82 -21.55 -16.40
N LEU A 45 -21.76 -20.65 -16.74
CA LEU A 45 -23.08 -21.01 -17.27
C LEU A 45 -22.99 -21.74 -18.62
N GLU A 46 -22.05 -21.36 -19.49
CA GLU A 46 -21.79 -22.04 -20.76
C GLU A 46 -21.24 -23.47 -20.55
N GLU A 47 -20.47 -23.69 -19.49
CA GLU A 47 -19.89 -25.00 -19.15
C GLU A 47 -20.89 -25.94 -18.46
N PHE A 48 -21.60 -25.45 -17.44
CA PHE A 48 -22.44 -26.28 -16.56
C PHE A 48 -23.95 -26.19 -16.85
N GLY A 49 -24.36 -25.19 -17.64
CA GLY A 49 -25.77 -24.87 -17.87
C GLY A 49 -26.46 -24.22 -16.66
N SER A 50 -27.65 -23.68 -16.88
CA SER A 50 -28.58 -23.28 -15.81
C SER A 50 -29.93 -23.97 -15.99
N THR A 51 -30.56 -24.34 -14.88
CA THR A 51 -31.93 -24.85 -14.88
C THR A 51 -32.78 -23.90 -14.03
N GLU A 52 -33.58 -23.08 -14.70
CA GLU A 52 -34.49 -22.17 -13.98
C GLU A 52 -35.71 -22.91 -13.43
N LEU A 53 -36.20 -22.44 -12.28
CA LEU A 53 -37.46 -22.90 -11.69
C LEU A 53 -38.65 -22.37 -12.51
N ASN A 54 -39.23 -23.21 -13.36
CA ASN A 54 -40.30 -22.84 -14.29
C ASN A 54 -41.43 -23.86 -14.31
N ILE A 55 -42.68 -23.41 -14.47
CA ILE A 55 -43.84 -24.31 -14.64
C ILE A 55 -43.80 -24.89 -16.05
N ILE A 56 -43.65 -26.21 -16.15
CA ILE A 56 -43.64 -26.95 -17.42
C ILE A 56 -44.98 -27.62 -17.72
N GLY A 57 -45.87 -27.73 -16.74
CA GLY A 57 -47.18 -28.35 -16.92
C GLY A 57 -48.16 -28.04 -15.80
N ARG A 58 -49.45 -28.17 -16.10
CA ARG A 58 -50.54 -28.14 -15.12
C ARG A 58 -51.46 -29.31 -15.38
N THR A 59 -51.76 -30.07 -14.34
CA THR A 59 -52.68 -31.22 -14.41
C THR A 59 -53.69 -31.14 -13.28
N ARG A 60 -54.70 -32.01 -13.31
CA ARG A 60 -55.75 -32.09 -12.30
C ARG A 60 -55.93 -33.54 -11.92
N VAL A 61 -55.75 -33.82 -10.64
CA VAL A 61 -56.01 -35.14 -10.09
C VAL A 61 -57.44 -35.22 -9.58
N ARG A 62 -58.13 -36.32 -9.87
CA ARG A 62 -59.50 -36.56 -9.43
C ARG A 62 -59.56 -37.64 -8.37
N THR A 63 -60.24 -37.35 -7.26
CA THR A 63 -60.61 -38.32 -6.22
C THR A 63 -62.07 -38.77 -6.39
N ASP A 64 -62.39 -39.96 -5.88
CA ASP A 64 -63.74 -40.52 -6.00
C ASP A 64 -64.77 -39.72 -5.18
N ASN A 65 -64.36 -39.30 -3.98
CA ASN A 65 -65.17 -38.54 -3.03
C ASN A 65 -64.67 -37.11 -2.87
N ASN A 66 -65.55 -36.22 -2.39
CA ASN A 66 -65.14 -34.89 -1.95
C ASN A 66 -64.21 -35.04 -0.75
N CYS A 67 -63.00 -34.50 -0.85
CA CYS A 67 -62.01 -34.58 0.20
C CYS A 67 -61.27 -33.26 0.35
N ILE A 68 -60.67 -33.09 1.52
CA ILE A 68 -59.69 -32.04 1.78
C ILE A 68 -58.33 -32.67 1.55
N ALA A 69 -57.65 -32.24 0.49
CA ALA A 69 -56.30 -32.69 0.18
C ALA A 69 -55.33 -32.24 1.26
N ARG A 70 -54.40 -33.11 1.65
CA ARG A 70 -53.55 -32.85 2.80
C ARG A 70 -52.06 -32.81 2.52
N ASP A 71 -51.53 -33.79 1.78
CA ASP A 71 -50.11 -33.83 1.45
C ASP A 71 -49.87 -34.68 0.20
N ILE A 72 -48.71 -34.50 -0.44
CA ILE A 72 -48.25 -35.33 -1.53
C ILE A 72 -46.75 -35.57 -1.38
N VAL A 73 -46.32 -36.82 -1.55
CA VAL A 73 -44.90 -37.18 -1.54
C VAL A 73 -44.57 -38.15 -2.66
N ARG A 74 -43.34 -38.08 -3.17
CA ARG A 74 -42.81 -39.08 -4.10
C ARG A 74 -42.24 -40.25 -3.32
N VAL A 75 -42.61 -41.47 -3.71
CA VAL A 75 -42.08 -42.73 -3.18
C VAL A 75 -41.75 -43.65 -4.36
N GLY A 76 -40.47 -43.76 -4.68
CA GLY A 76 -40.03 -44.44 -5.92
C GLY A 76 -40.56 -43.74 -7.17
N ASP A 77 -41.24 -44.50 -8.03
CA ASP A 77 -41.88 -44.01 -9.26
C ASP A 77 -43.32 -43.51 -9.03
N HIS A 78 -43.82 -43.54 -7.80
CA HIS A 78 -45.19 -43.17 -7.47
C HIS A 78 -45.25 -41.84 -6.71
N LEU A 79 -46.32 -41.08 -6.93
CA LEU A 79 -46.74 -39.96 -6.11
C LEU A 79 -47.89 -40.45 -5.21
N LEU A 80 -47.63 -40.47 -3.91
CA LEU A 80 -48.62 -40.78 -2.89
C LEU A 80 -49.35 -39.48 -2.51
N PHE A 81 -50.61 -39.40 -2.88
CA PHE A 81 -51.50 -38.30 -2.57
C PHE A 81 -52.38 -38.65 -1.38
N GLY A 82 -52.27 -37.88 -0.31
CA GLY A 82 -53.02 -38.04 0.94
C GLY A 82 -54.12 -37.01 1.08
N TYR A 83 -55.31 -37.44 1.50
CA TYR A 83 -56.46 -36.57 1.68
C TYR A 83 -57.40 -37.11 2.76
N ASN A 84 -58.31 -36.26 3.23
CA ASN A 84 -59.31 -36.61 4.23
C ASN A 84 -60.72 -36.49 3.64
N VAL A 85 -61.47 -37.60 3.62
CA VAL A 85 -62.87 -37.64 3.19
C VAL A 85 -63.79 -37.45 4.41
N PHE A 86 -64.77 -36.55 4.30
CA PHE A 86 -65.86 -36.50 5.28
C PHE A 86 -66.92 -37.55 4.93
N ILE A 87 -66.96 -38.64 5.71
CA ILE A 87 -67.82 -39.80 5.45
C ILE A 87 -69.09 -39.70 6.30
N GLY A 88 -70.20 -39.22 5.71
CA GLY A 88 -71.49 -39.07 6.41
C GLY A 88 -72.41 -40.30 6.45
N LEU A 89 -72.25 -41.27 5.53
CA LEU A 89 -73.18 -42.41 5.35
C LEU A 89 -72.53 -43.80 5.42
N LYS A 90 -71.20 -43.90 5.31
CA LYS A 90 -70.43 -45.18 5.36
C LYS A 90 -69.94 -45.37 6.80
N GLN A 91 -70.03 -46.58 7.36
CA GLN A 91 -69.64 -46.84 8.76
C GLN A 91 -68.13 -47.05 8.96
N THR A 92 -67.36 -47.24 7.88
CA THR A 92 -65.92 -47.59 7.95
C THR A 92 -65.12 -46.85 6.87
N THR A 93 -64.02 -46.20 7.27
CA THR A 93 -63.02 -45.57 6.39
C THR A 93 -62.08 -46.64 5.82
N SER A 94 -61.87 -46.68 4.51
CA SER A 94 -60.92 -47.57 3.85
C SER A 94 -59.63 -46.85 3.47
N VAL A 95 -58.56 -47.59 3.15
CA VAL A 95 -57.27 -47.01 2.72
C VAL A 95 -57.43 -46.08 1.50
N ALA A 96 -58.27 -46.45 0.52
CA ALA A 96 -58.56 -45.63 -0.66
C ALA A 96 -59.38 -44.37 -0.35
N ASP A 97 -59.98 -44.26 0.84
CA ASP A 97 -60.64 -43.03 1.30
C ASP A 97 -59.63 -42.03 1.89
N VAL A 98 -58.34 -42.38 2.00
CA VAL A 98 -57.26 -41.54 2.56
C VAL A 98 -56.07 -41.39 1.62
N PHE A 99 -55.75 -42.41 0.84
CA PHE A 99 -54.60 -42.44 -0.06
C PHE A 99 -54.99 -42.77 -1.50
N SER A 100 -54.38 -42.04 -2.44
CA SER A 100 -54.33 -42.39 -3.86
C SER A 100 -52.90 -42.40 -4.35
N LEU A 101 -52.58 -43.31 -5.27
CA LEU A 101 -51.28 -43.38 -5.93
C LEU A 101 -51.40 -42.94 -7.38
N TYR A 102 -50.45 -42.13 -7.82
CA TYR A 102 -50.34 -41.68 -9.20
C TYR A 102 -48.94 -41.92 -9.75
N ARG A 103 -48.82 -42.05 -11.06
CA ARG A 103 -47.55 -42.06 -11.79
C ARG A 103 -47.53 -40.88 -12.75
N LEU A 104 -46.42 -40.13 -12.75
CA LEU A 104 -46.21 -39.06 -13.72
C LEU A 104 -45.81 -39.69 -15.07
N VAL A 105 -46.61 -39.45 -16.10
CA VAL A 105 -46.40 -40.00 -17.46
C VAL A 105 -46.34 -38.87 -18.49
N GLN A 106 -45.58 -39.10 -19.55
CA GLN A 106 -45.53 -38.21 -20.72
C GLN A 106 -46.66 -38.62 -21.68
N GLY A 107 -47.71 -37.80 -21.79
CA GLY A 107 -48.76 -38.00 -22.79
C GLY A 107 -48.39 -37.42 -24.16
N ASP A 108 -49.31 -37.53 -25.13
CA ASP A 108 -49.08 -37.10 -26.53
C ASP A 108 -48.84 -35.58 -26.69
N GLU A 109 -49.38 -34.74 -25.79
CA GLU A 109 -49.24 -33.28 -25.83
C GLU A 109 -48.72 -32.63 -24.53
N ALA A 110 -48.81 -33.32 -23.38
CA ALA A 110 -48.41 -32.77 -22.07
C ALA A 110 -48.05 -33.86 -21.03
N LEU A 111 -47.39 -33.47 -19.94
CA LEU A 111 -47.20 -34.30 -18.75
C LEU A 111 -48.53 -34.48 -18.01
N ASP A 112 -48.87 -35.72 -17.66
CA ASP A 112 -50.13 -36.05 -16.98
C ASP A 112 -49.95 -37.09 -15.85
N MET A 113 -50.99 -37.27 -15.03
CA MET A 113 -51.00 -38.16 -13.86
C MET A 113 -51.89 -39.38 -14.10
N GLU A 114 -51.29 -40.56 -14.16
CA GLU A 114 -52.02 -41.83 -14.31
C GLU A 114 -52.29 -42.46 -12.92
N PRO A 115 -53.54 -42.82 -12.58
CA PRO A 115 -53.85 -43.46 -11.30
C PRO A 115 -53.32 -44.91 -11.24
N VAL A 116 -52.74 -45.29 -10.11
CA VAL A 116 -52.23 -46.65 -9.83
C VAL A 116 -53.11 -47.33 -8.78
N PRO A 117 -53.64 -48.54 -9.03
CA PRO A 117 -54.45 -49.27 -8.05
C PRO A 117 -53.70 -49.55 -6.74
N ALA A 118 -54.21 -49.07 -5.60
CA ALA A 118 -53.52 -49.19 -4.31
C ALA A 118 -53.32 -50.65 -3.85
N HIS A 119 -54.22 -51.56 -4.22
CA HIS A 119 -54.22 -52.96 -3.76
C HIS A 119 -52.98 -53.76 -4.19
N ASP A 120 -52.39 -53.43 -5.35
CA ASP A 120 -51.22 -54.11 -5.92
C ASP A 120 -49.89 -53.52 -5.43
N THR A 121 -49.93 -52.64 -4.44
CA THR A 121 -48.77 -51.86 -3.98
C THR A 121 -48.54 -52.02 -2.48
N PHE A 122 -47.57 -51.29 -1.92
CA PHE A 122 -47.26 -51.30 -0.49
C PHE A 122 -48.43 -50.87 0.42
N LEU A 123 -49.44 -50.17 -0.13
CA LEU A 123 -50.67 -49.82 0.58
C LEU A 123 -51.63 -51.02 0.75
N GLY A 124 -51.40 -52.11 0.02
CA GLY A 124 -52.14 -53.37 0.13
C GLY A 124 -51.56 -54.39 1.13
N ASP A 125 -50.43 -54.09 1.80
CA ASP A 125 -49.85 -54.99 2.80
C ASP A 125 -50.87 -55.28 3.91
N ALA A 126 -51.16 -56.57 4.14
CA ALA A 126 -52.18 -57.01 5.09
C ALA A 126 -51.93 -56.52 6.52
N ARG A 127 -50.66 -56.35 6.93
CA ARG A 127 -50.29 -55.81 8.25
C ARG A 127 -50.65 -54.34 8.35
N PHE A 128 -50.31 -53.55 7.33
CA PHE A 128 -50.68 -52.13 7.26
C PHE A 128 -52.20 -51.94 7.26
N VAL A 129 -52.93 -52.70 6.44
CA VAL A 129 -54.40 -52.62 6.38
C VAL A 129 -55.03 -52.95 7.73
N SER A 130 -54.48 -53.93 8.46
CA SER A 130 -54.92 -54.26 9.82
C SER A 130 -54.72 -53.08 10.77
N ASP A 131 -53.49 -52.55 10.85
CA ASP A 131 -53.15 -51.46 11.77
C ASP A 131 -53.87 -50.14 11.41
N PHE A 132 -54.13 -49.89 10.12
CA PHE A 132 -54.93 -48.77 9.63
C PHE A 132 -56.39 -48.87 10.07
N ASN A 133 -57.00 -50.05 9.90
CA ASN A 133 -58.38 -50.27 10.34
C ASN A 133 -58.51 -50.18 11.87
N GLU A 134 -57.50 -50.66 12.60
CA GLU A 134 -57.41 -50.52 14.06
C GLU A 134 -57.43 -49.05 14.49
N LEU A 135 -56.61 -48.21 13.83
CA LEU A 135 -56.54 -46.77 14.12
C LEU A 135 -57.91 -46.09 14.00
N TYR A 136 -58.60 -46.27 12.87
CA TYR A 136 -59.92 -45.65 12.63
C TYR A 136 -61.04 -46.27 13.49
N THR A 137 -60.86 -47.48 14.02
CA THR A 137 -61.83 -48.12 14.92
C THR A 137 -61.73 -47.56 16.34
N TYR A 138 -60.51 -47.36 16.84
CA TYR A 138 -60.30 -46.91 18.23
C TYR A 138 -60.35 -45.38 18.39
N TYR A 139 -59.99 -44.62 17.36
CA TYR A 139 -59.91 -43.15 17.43
C TYR A 139 -60.92 -42.50 16.48
N LYS A 140 -61.96 -41.90 17.04
CA LYS A 140 -63.10 -41.34 16.27
C LYS A 140 -62.76 -40.09 15.44
N ASN A 141 -61.79 -39.30 15.87
CA ASN A 141 -61.38 -38.06 15.22
C ASN A 141 -60.04 -38.23 14.49
N THR A 142 -59.86 -39.39 13.84
CA THR A 142 -58.63 -39.68 13.10
C THR A 142 -58.65 -39.02 11.74
N PHE A 143 -57.64 -38.21 11.45
CA PHE A 143 -57.41 -37.68 10.11
C PHE A 143 -55.91 -37.61 9.80
N LEU A 144 -55.58 -37.74 8.52
CA LEU A 144 -54.22 -37.62 8.03
C LEU A 144 -53.76 -36.17 8.20
N THR A 145 -52.58 -35.96 8.79
CA THR A 145 -51.99 -34.63 8.97
C THR A 145 -50.82 -34.38 8.04
N GLN A 146 -49.99 -35.38 7.77
CA GLN A 146 -48.76 -35.18 7.00
C GLN A 146 -48.27 -36.48 6.35
N LEU A 147 -47.64 -36.33 5.18
CA LEU A 147 -46.82 -37.35 4.56
C LEU A 147 -45.37 -36.87 4.46
N GLN A 148 -44.42 -37.76 4.74
CA GLN A 148 -43.00 -37.41 4.68
C GLN A 148 -42.16 -38.58 4.23
N VAL A 149 -41.20 -38.32 3.35
CA VAL A 149 -40.10 -39.25 3.08
C VAL A 149 -38.82 -38.69 3.69
N LYS A 150 -38.22 -39.44 4.61
CA LYS A 150 -37.03 -39.06 5.38
C LYS A 150 -36.15 -40.29 5.58
N GLU A 151 -34.85 -40.17 5.29
CA GLU A 151 -33.84 -41.22 5.53
C GLU A 151 -34.22 -42.62 5.01
N GLY A 152 -34.75 -42.70 3.78
CA GLY A 152 -35.18 -43.96 3.19
C GLY A 152 -36.43 -44.57 3.84
N ARG A 153 -37.25 -43.76 4.51
CA ARG A 153 -38.54 -44.19 5.08
C ARG A 153 -39.66 -43.29 4.63
N LEU A 154 -40.81 -43.89 4.32
CA LEU A 154 -42.08 -43.19 4.17
C LEU A 154 -42.78 -43.17 5.52
N LEU A 155 -43.26 -42.00 5.91
CA LEU A 155 -43.97 -41.73 7.15
C LEU A 155 -45.35 -41.13 6.82
N ALA A 156 -46.40 -41.67 7.43
CA ALA A 156 -47.75 -41.10 7.35
C ALA A 156 -48.27 -40.83 8.76
N ALA A 157 -48.42 -39.55 9.11
CA ALA A 157 -48.91 -39.13 10.41
C ALA A 157 -50.42 -38.89 10.41
N PHE A 158 -51.07 -39.44 11.43
CA PHE A 158 -52.49 -39.27 11.71
C PHE A 158 -52.65 -38.65 13.08
N GLN A 159 -53.41 -37.57 13.16
CA GLN A 159 -53.80 -37.00 14.45
C GLN A 159 -54.93 -37.85 15.06
N ILE A 160 -54.76 -38.21 16.33
CA ILE A 160 -55.69 -39.06 17.09
C ILE A 160 -56.33 -38.34 18.30
N GLY A 161 -55.85 -37.13 18.61
CA GLY A 161 -56.31 -36.31 19.74
C GLY A 161 -56.50 -34.84 19.37
N GLU A 162 -56.73 -33.98 20.36
CA GLU A 162 -56.93 -32.53 20.15
C GLU A 162 -55.61 -31.78 19.92
N ARG A 163 -54.49 -32.27 20.49
CA ARG A 163 -53.19 -31.63 20.32
C ARG A 163 -52.53 -32.08 19.03
N LEU A 164 -51.81 -31.18 18.37
CA LEU A 164 -50.99 -31.49 17.19
C LEU A 164 -49.92 -32.57 17.44
N THR A 165 -49.51 -32.77 18.70
CA THR A 165 -48.54 -33.80 19.10
C THR A 165 -49.18 -35.16 19.34
N ASP A 166 -50.52 -35.25 19.43
CA ASP A 166 -51.24 -36.51 19.63
C ASP A 166 -51.38 -37.22 18.29
N ILE A 167 -50.28 -37.79 17.80
CA ILE A 167 -50.19 -38.43 16.49
C ILE A 167 -49.85 -39.92 16.58
N ARG A 168 -50.27 -40.66 15.56
CA ARG A 168 -49.83 -42.02 15.23
C ARG A 168 -49.18 -42.00 13.86
N VAL A 169 -48.02 -42.64 13.73
CA VAL A 169 -47.20 -42.52 12.51
C VAL A 169 -46.89 -43.89 11.95
N PHE A 170 -47.43 -44.19 10.77
CA PHE A 170 -47.10 -45.40 10.00
C PHE A 170 -45.76 -45.24 9.30
N ARG A 171 -44.97 -46.31 9.29
CA ARG A 171 -43.63 -46.35 8.69
C ARG A 171 -43.52 -47.44 7.64
N TRP A 172 -42.92 -47.09 6.50
CA TRP A 172 -42.44 -48.04 5.51
C TRP A 172 -40.96 -47.80 5.26
N SER A 173 -40.17 -48.85 5.08
CA SER A 173 -38.82 -48.75 4.54
C SER A 173 -38.87 -48.65 3.01
N VAL A 174 -38.05 -47.77 2.44
CA VAL A 174 -37.89 -47.55 1.01
C VAL A 174 -36.45 -47.92 0.65
N SER A 175 -36.27 -48.83 -0.31
CA SER A 175 -34.95 -49.23 -0.80
C SER A 175 -34.20 -48.06 -1.45
N ALA A 176 -32.87 -48.16 -1.54
CA ALA A 176 -32.04 -47.11 -2.12
C ALA A 176 -32.35 -46.82 -3.60
N ASP A 177 -32.84 -47.81 -4.35
CA ASP A 177 -33.30 -47.66 -5.74
C ASP A 177 -34.78 -47.23 -5.84
N GLY A 178 -35.46 -47.03 -4.70
CA GLY A 178 -36.85 -46.61 -4.62
C GLY A 178 -37.89 -47.65 -5.06
N LYS A 179 -37.46 -48.87 -5.44
CA LYS A 179 -38.35 -49.88 -6.04
C LYS A 179 -39.06 -50.78 -5.04
N GLN A 180 -38.44 -51.03 -3.89
CA GLN A 180 -39.02 -51.88 -2.84
C GLN A 180 -39.48 -51.01 -1.68
N ILE A 181 -40.76 -51.12 -1.33
CA ILE A 181 -41.39 -50.39 -0.23
C ILE A 181 -42.06 -51.42 0.67
N GLU A 182 -41.59 -51.54 1.91
CA GLU A 182 -42.06 -52.55 2.86
C GLU A 182 -42.62 -51.90 4.11
N TYR A 183 -43.80 -52.35 4.56
CA TYR A 183 -44.39 -51.86 5.80
C TYR A 183 -43.63 -52.37 7.03
N LEU A 184 -43.32 -51.45 7.94
CA LEU A 184 -42.60 -51.73 9.19
C LEU A 184 -43.57 -51.85 10.37
N ASP A 185 -44.15 -50.72 10.79
CA ASP A 185 -45.07 -50.61 11.93
C ASP A 185 -45.77 -49.22 11.99
N ASN A 186 -46.44 -48.91 13.11
CA ASN A 186 -47.12 -47.65 13.40
C ASN A 186 -46.48 -46.82 14.55
N ARG A 187 -45.15 -46.91 14.73
CA ARG A 187 -44.40 -46.29 15.85
C ARG A 187 -43.38 -45.23 15.42
N GLY A 188 -43.75 -44.39 14.44
CA GLY A 188 -42.86 -43.38 13.87
C GLY A 188 -42.91 -41.99 14.49
N GLU A 189 -43.51 -41.80 15.67
CA GLU A 189 -43.79 -40.47 16.25
C GLU A 189 -42.53 -39.62 16.42
N ARG A 190 -41.41 -40.22 16.83
CA ARG A 190 -40.12 -39.52 16.99
C ARG A 190 -39.43 -39.20 15.66
N GLU A 191 -39.75 -39.92 14.59
CA GLU A 191 -39.05 -39.77 13.30
C GLU A 191 -39.64 -38.63 12.46
N ILE A 192 -40.93 -38.34 12.66
CA ILE A 192 -41.64 -37.28 11.94
C ILE A 192 -41.51 -35.89 12.61
N GLU A 193 -40.90 -35.81 13.79
CA GLU A 193 -40.66 -34.52 14.44
C GLU A 193 -39.87 -33.56 13.52
N LEU A 194 -40.31 -32.30 13.50
CA LEU A 194 -39.64 -31.24 12.78
C LEU A 194 -38.25 -30.98 13.39
N PRO A 195 -37.26 -30.57 12.57
CA PRO A 195 -35.98 -30.12 13.09
C PRO A 195 -36.14 -28.90 14.02
N PRO A 196 -35.09 -28.56 14.80
CA PRO A 196 -35.07 -27.32 15.55
C PRO A 196 -35.41 -26.10 14.68
N ALA A 197 -36.18 -25.17 15.24
CA ALA A 197 -36.59 -23.95 14.55
C ALA A 197 -35.42 -23.01 14.21
N TRP A 198 -34.31 -23.15 14.96
CA TRP A 198 -33.06 -22.41 14.82
C TRP A 198 -31.88 -23.36 14.66
N ASP A 199 -30.95 -23.03 13.78
CA ASP A 199 -29.64 -23.71 13.67
C ASP A 199 -28.54 -23.02 14.52
N PHE A 200 -28.94 -22.06 15.36
CA PHE A 200 -28.11 -21.35 16.33
C PHE A 200 -28.78 -21.32 17.71
N GLU A 201 -28.00 -21.01 18.75
CA GLU A 201 -28.47 -20.96 20.14
C GLU A 201 -28.66 -19.51 20.61
N TRP A 202 -29.81 -19.23 21.24
CA TRP A 202 -30.07 -17.97 21.93
C TRP A 202 -29.34 -17.95 23.27
N ARG A 203 -28.48 -16.96 23.47
CA ARG A 203 -27.73 -16.74 24.72
C ARG A 203 -28.45 -15.72 25.59
N GLU A 204 -28.79 -16.10 26.80
CA GLU A 204 -29.36 -15.21 27.82
C GLU A 204 -28.30 -14.20 28.30
N VAL A 205 -28.68 -12.92 28.35
CA VAL A 205 -27.80 -11.89 28.89
C VAL A 205 -27.77 -11.97 30.41
N GLN A 206 -26.56 -12.10 30.96
CA GLN A 206 -26.34 -12.17 32.40
C GLN A 206 -26.27 -10.78 33.04
N ARG A 207 -26.47 -10.70 34.36
CA ARG A 207 -26.47 -9.43 35.09
C ARG A 207 -25.17 -8.63 35.00
N GLU A 208 -24.02 -9.27 34.79
CA GLU A 208 -22.75 -8.55 34.64
C GLU A 208 -22.69 -7.67 33.39
N ALA A 209 -23.57 -7.90 32.42
CA ALA A 209 -23.68 -7.10 31.21
C ALA A 209 -24.41 -5.76 31.42
N ILE A 210 -25.04 -5.53 32.58
CA ILE A 210 -25.74 -4.29 32.87
C ILE A 210 -24.72 -3.19 33.19
N VAL A 211 -24.78 -2.09 32.45
CA VAL A 211 -23.97 -0.89 32.69
C VAL A 211 -24.81 0.17 33.38
N ASP A 212 -24.44 0.48 34.62
CA ASP A 212 -25.15 1.46 35.45
C ASP A 212 -24.92 2.92 35.02
N GLY A 213 -25.92 3.78 35.23
CA GLY A 213 -25.81 5.22 35.02
C GLY A 213 -27.16 5.95 34.97
N ARG A 214 -27.21 7.12 34.32
CA ARG A 214 -28.46 7.92 34.20
C ARG A 214 -29.47 7.31 33.22
N HIS A 215 -28.95 6.58 32.24
CA HIS A 215 -29.67 5.74 31.28
C HIS A 215 -28.96 4.38 31.28
N PRO A 216 -29.23 3.52 32.29
CA PRO A 216 -28.63 2.20 32.35
C PRO A 216 -29.05 1.39 31.12
N HIS A 217 -28.20 0.49 30.67
CA HIS A 217 -28.44 -0.35 29.50
C HIS A 217 -27.69 -1.68 29.63
N VAL A 218 -28.10 -2.66 28.84
CA VAL A 218 -27.48 -3.98 28.70
C VAL A 218 -26.42 -3.92 27.60
N ASN A 219 -25.19 -4.28 27.92
CA ASN A 219 -24.08 -4.40 26.98
C ASN A 219 -24.08 -5.78 26.30
N ILE A 220 -24.16 -5.80 24.98
CA ILE A 220 -24.09 -7.02 24.18
C ILE A 220 -22.82 -6.97 23.33
N LEU A 221 -21.87 -7.86 23.67
CA LEU A 221 -20.61 -8.07 22.96
C LEU A 221 -19.74 -6.81 22.80
N ASP A 222 -19.86 -5.84 23.71
CA ASP A 222 -19.20 -4.52 23.61
C ASP A 222 -19.50 -3.78 22.30
N THR A 223 -20.59 -4.16 21.62
CA THR A 223 -20.94 -3.68 20.28
C THR A 223 -22.24 -2.88 20.30
N ILE A 224 -23.27 -3.39 20.99
CA ILE A 224 -24.56 -2.69 21.12
C ILE A 224 -25.03 -2.67 22.56
N PHE A 225 -25.77 -1.62 22.86
CA PHE A 225 -26.21 -1.27 24.19
C PHE A 225 -27.72 -1.04 24.18
N VAL A 226 -28.45 -1.94 24.84
CA VAL A 226 -29.91 -2.03 24.73
C VAL A 226 -30.56 -1.61 26.05
N ASP A 227 -31.57 -0.75 26.00
CA ASP A 227 -32.38 -0.42 27.17
C ASP A 227 -33.87 -0.47 26.86
N THR A 228 -34.67 -0.75 27.89
CA THR A 228 -36.14 -0.82 27.81
C THR A 228 -36.82 0.17 28.77
N ILE A 229 -36.07 1.18 29.21
CA ILE A 229 -36.48 2.11 30.26
C ILE A 229 -37.14 3.36 29.68
N LYS A 230 -37.88 4.12 30.52
CA LYS A 230 -38.51 5.40 30.15
C LYS A 230 -39.56 5.29 29.03
N GLY A 231 -40.17 4.12 28.85
CA GLY A 231 -41.26 3.94 27.89
C GLY A 231 -40.84 3.48 26.50
N ASP A 232 -39.54 3.32 26.23
CA ASP A 232 -39.06 2.85 24.93
C ASP A 232 -38.04 1.71 25.07
N LEU A 233 -38.03 0.80 24.10
CA LEU A 233 -36.92 -0.08 23.78
C LEU A 233 -35.98 0.69 22.85
N THR A 234 -34.75 0.94 23.31
CA THR A 234 -33.73 1.69 22.59
C THR A 234 -32.47 0.85 22.38
N ILE A 235 -31.91 0.88 21.17
CA ILE A 235 -30.61 0.27 20.85
C ILE A 235 -29.61 1.36 20.49
N LYS A 236 -28.44 1.31 21.10
CA LYS A 236 -27.32 2.24 20.90
C LYS A 236 -26.09 1.46 20.46
N VAL A 237 -25.20 2.12 19.71
CA VAL A 237 -23.89 1.58 19.31
C VAL A 237 -22.77 2.05 20.23
N GLU A 238 -23.10 2.88 21.24
CA GLU A 238 -22.13 3.39 22.18
C GLU A 238 -22.51 3.19 23.63
N ASN A 239 -21.47 2.92 24.41
CA ASN A 239 -21.55 2.83 25.86
C ASN A 239 -21.69 4.22 26.49
N ASN A 240 -22.87 4.83 26.32
CA ASN A 240 -23.18 6.15 26.86
C ASN A 240 -24.41 6.09 27.76
N THR A 241 -24.17 6.10 29.07
CA THR A 241 -25.24 6.15 30.08
C THR A 241 -25.72 7.57 30.40
N ARG A 242 -25.19 8.63 29.74
CA ARG A 242 -25.62 10.02 29.93
C ARG A 242 -26.78 10.43 29.03
N SER A 243 -26.92 9.80 27.85
CA SER A 243 -27.95 10.06 26.84
C SER A 243 -28.78 8.81 26.56
N GLY A 244 -30.06 9.00 26.26
CA GLY A 244 -30.98 7.93 25.86
C GLY A 244 -31.19 7.81 24.36
N LYS A 245 -30.55 8.61 23.51
CA LYS A 245 -30.76 8.52 22.05
C LYS A 245 -29.98 7.34 21.48
N GLY A 246 -30.67 6.44 20.79
CA GLY A 246 -30.10 5.30 20.08
C GLY A 246 -30.31 5.40 18.56
N ILE A 247 -29.82 4.40 17.85
CA ILE A 247 -30.01 4.19 16.40
C ILE A 247 -31.37 3.56 16.09
N TYR A 248 -32.03 2.99 17.10
CA TYR A 248 -33.36 2.41 17.00
C TYR A 248 -34.13 2.66 18.30
N THR A 249 -35.42 2.99 18.16
CA THR A 249 -36.32 3.25 19.28
C THR A 249 -37.73 2.82 18.92
N GLU A 250 -38.39 2.05 19.79
CA GLU A 250 -39.81 1.72 19.69
C GLU A 250 -40.46 1.71 21.09
N PRO A 251 -41.75 2.05 21.23
CA PRO A 251 -42.40 2.14 22.54
C PRO A 251 -42.57 0.76 23.20
N VAL A 252 -42.54 0.73 24.53
CA VAL A 252 -42.90 -0.43 25.38
C VAL A 252 -44.24 -0.20 26.09
N GLU A 253 -44.93 -1.28 26.45
CA GLU A 253 -46.26 -1.17 27.07
C GLU A 253 -46.21 -0.60 28.50
N ASP A 254 -45.21 -0.97 29.32
CA ASP A 254 -45.02 -0.43 30.67
C ASP A 254 -43.84 0.58 30.71
N PRO A 255 -44.12 1.88 30.85
CA PRO A 255 -43.09 2.90 30.92
C PRO A 255 -42.22 2.88 32.18
N ASN A 256 -42.65 2.18 33.23
CA ASN A 256 -41.99 2.16 34.54
C ASN A 256 -41.12 0.91 34.75
N GLN A 257 -40.97 0.04 33.74
CA GLN A 257 -40.12 -1.14 33.84
C GLN A 257 -38.64 -0.80 34.08
N SER A 258 -37.95 -1.66 34.82
CA SER A 258 -36.49 -1.67 34.94
C SER A 258 -35.87 -2.70 34.00
N LEU A 259 -34.53 -2.67 33.86
CA LEU A 259 -33.83 -3.65 33.01
C LEU A 259 -33.93 -5.08 33.56
N ASP A 260 -34.03 -5.25 34.87
CA ASP A 260 -34.18 -6.58 35.50
C ASP A 260 -35.58 -7.18 35.25
N ASP A 261 -36.55 -6.36 34.83
CA ASP A 261 -37.94 -6.80 34.58
C ASP A 261 -38.15 -7.34 33.16
N ALA A 262 -37.18 -7.13 32.26
CA ALA A 262 -37.23 -7.57 30.86
C ALA A 262 -36.23 -8.69 30.58
N ASP A 263 -36.62 -9.64 29.73
CA ASP A 263 -35.75 -10.75 29.35
C ASP A 263 -34.96 -10.39 28.08
N PHE A 264 -33.64 -10.55 28.11
CA PHE A 264 -32.75 -10.26 26.97
C PHE A 264 -31.98 -11.50 26.54
N TYR A 265 -32.10 -11.84 25.26
CA TYR A 265 -31.36 -12.91 24.60
C TYR A 265 -30.70 -12.38 23.33
N PHE A 266 -29.55 -12.95 22.97
CA PHE A 266 -28.86 -12.61 21.72
C PHE A 266 -28.25 -13.83 21.05
N ALA A 267 -27.99 -13.73 19.75
CA ALA A 267 -27.19 -14.68 18.98
C ALA A 267 -26.28 -13.93 18.01
N GLU A 268 -25.04 -14.38 17.86
CA GLU A 268 -24.06 -13.80 16.94
C GLU A 268 -23.92 -14.70 15.72
N ILE A 269 -24.21 -14.16 14.53
CA ILE A 269 -24.15 -14.86 13.24
C ILE A 269 -23.33 -14.01 12.27
N GLY A 270 -22.04 -14.29 12.16
CA GLY A 270 -21.12 -13.49 11.35
C GLY A 270 -21.15 -12.01 11.76
N GLN A 271 -21.59 -11.13 10.85
CA GLN A 271 -21.72 -9.68 11.09
C GLN A 271 -23.08 -9.26 11.67
N LEU A 272 -23.98 -10.21 11.94
CA LEU A 272 -25.32 -9.96 12.47
C LEU A 272 -25.38 -10.31 13.96
N ILE A 273 -25.96 -9.41 14.75
CA ILE A 273 -26.39 -9.70 16.12
C ILE A 273 -27.91 -9.78 16.12
N LEU A 274 -28.44 -10.98 16.34
CA LEU A 274 -29.86 -11.18 16.55
C LEU A 274 -30.18 -10.91 18.02
N LEU A 275 -31.28 -10.22 18.25
CA LEU A 275 -31.81 -9.90 19.57
C LEU A 275 -33.19 -10.50 19.72
N ARG A 276 -33.45 -11.05 20.90
CA ARG A 276 -34.75 -11.54 21.33
C ARG A 276 -35.03 -10.94 22.70
N ILE A 277 -35.99 -10.01 22.74
CA ILE A 277 -36.27 -9.18 23.92
C ILE A 277 -37.73 -9.33 24.28
N LYS A 278 -38.01 -9.59 25.57
CA LYS A 278 -39.37 -9.54 26.11
C LYS A 278 -39.46 -8.42 27.13
N PRO A 279 -40.07 -7.28 26.78
CA PRO A 279 -40.36 -6.24 27.76
C PRO A 279 -41.32 -6.75 28.85
N TYR A 280 -41.29 -6.08 29.99
CA TYR A 280 -42.09 -6.40 31.16
C TYR A 280 -43.59 -6.36 30.87
N GLN A 281 -44.31 -7.40 31.31
CA GLN A 281 -45.75 -7.61 31.10
C GLN A 281 -46.24 -7.69 29.65
N GLU A 282 -45.36 -7.66 28.66
CA GLU A 282 -45.74 -7.92 27.27
C GLU A 282 -45.87 -9.42 27.03
N GLU A 283 -46.89 -9.85 26.28
CA GLU A 283 -47.05 -11.25 25.90
C GLU A 283 -46.13 -11.66 24.74
N GLN A 284 -45.74 -10.68 23.90
CA GLN A 284 -44.99 -10.90 22.66
C GLN A 284 -43.49 -10.67 22.84
N TRP A 285 -42.68 -11.54 22.23
CA TRP A 285 -41.24 -11.34 22.08
C TRP A 285 -40.95 -10.47 20.88
N ARG A 286 -40.00 -9.55 21.02
CA ARG A 286 -39.52 -8.69 19.95
C ARG A 286 -38.21 -9.23 19.42
N HIS A 287 -38.13 -9.47 18.11
CA HIS A 287 -36.92 -9.97 17.48
C HIS A 287 -36.32 -8.89 16.58
N LEU A 288 -35.05 -8.57 16.80
CA LEU A 288 -34.36 -7.54 16.05
C LEU A 288 -33.04 -8.06 15.49
N VAL A 289 -32.63 -7.52 14.36
CA VAL A 289 -31.34 -7.80 13.73
C VAL A 289 -30.54 -6.51 13.72
N PHE A 290 -29.40 -6.51 14.39
CA PHE A 290 -28.40 -5.47 14.28
C PHE A 290 -27.30 -5.91 13.32
N ASN A 291 -26.98 -5.07 12.34
CA ASN A 291 -25.91 -5.32 11.38
C ASN A 291 -24.69 -4.46 11.70
N ARG A 292 -23.56 -5.11 11.98
CA ARG A 292 -22.29 -4.45 12.34
C ARG A 292 -21.67 -3.63 11.21
N LEU A 293 -21.97 -3.94 9.94
CA LEU A 293 -21.34 -3.28 8.79
C LEU A 293 -21.93 -1.90 8.50
N ASN A 294 -23.22 -1.71 8.73
CA ASN A 294 -23.94 -0.46 8.43
C ASN A 294 -24.64 0.15 9.66
N GLU A 295 -24.42 -0.43 10.84
CA GLU A 295 -25.01 -0.02 12.12
C GLU A 295 -26.54 0.14 12.08
N SER A 296 -27.22 -0.62 11.22
CA SER A 296 -28.68 -0.61 11.12
C SER A 296 -29.32 -1.65 12.02
N VAL A 297 -30.52 -1.34 12.51
CA VAL A 297 -31.39 -2.27 13.23
C VAL A 297 -32.69 -2.42 12.48
N VAL A 298 -33.11 -3.68 12.28
CA VAL A 298 -34.43 -4.00 11.71
C VAL A 298 -35.17 -4.95 12.64
N ARG A 299 -36.44 -4.65 12.93
CA ARG A 299 -37.34 -5.57 13.66
C ARG A 299 -37.90 -6.61 12.71
N ILE A 300 -37.69 -7.89 13.03
CA ILE A 300 -38.07 -9.05 12.22
C ILE A 300 -38.59 -10.17 13.14
N ASP A 301 -39.86 -10.07 13.54
CA ASP A 301 -40.47 -11.00 14.50
C ASP A 301 -40.56 -12.45 13.99
N ALA A 302 -40.59 -12.66 12.66
CA ALA A 302 -40.62 -13.98 12.04
C ALA A 302 -39.39 -14.86 12.38
N ILE A 303 -38.27 -14.26 12.77
CA ILE A 303 -37.08 -14.98 13.28
C ILE A 303 -37.42 -15.78 14.54
N GLY A 304 -38.39 -15.31 15.33
CA GLY A 304 -38.90 -15.99 16.53
C GLY A 304 -39.70 -17.26 16.24
N ASP A 305 -40.26 -17.40 15.03
CA ASP A 305 -40.98 -18.61 14.64
C ASP A 305 -40.01 -19.68 14.15
N SER A 306 -39.11 -19.30 13.24
CA SER A 306 -38.04 -20.13 12.71
C SER A 306 -37.01 -19.27 12.01
N CYS A 307 -35.72 -19.60 12.14
CA CYS A 307 -34.67 -18.89 11.44
C CYS A 307 -33.50 -19.85 11.18
N GLN A 308 -32.95 -19.83 9.97
CA GLN A 308 -31.81 -20.65 9.58
C GLN A 308 -30.73 -19.75 8.98
N GLN A 309 -29.48 -20.15 9.09
CA GLN A 309 -28.38 -19.48 8.41
C GLN A 309 -28.43 -19.78 6.92
N LEU A 310 -28.26 -18.74 6.11
CA LEU A 310 -27.98 -18.90 4.69
C LEU A 310 -26.57 -19.49 4.51
N PRO A 311 -26.30 -20.20 3.40
CA PRO A 311 -25.00 -20.84 3.23
C PRO A 311 -23.88 -19.81 3.10
N GLU A 312 -22.64 -20.22 3.37
CA GLU A 312 -21.44 -19.37 3.25
C GLU A 312 -21.55 -18.06 4.04
N ASP A 313 -22.22 -18.11 5.21
CA ASP A 313 -22.48 -16.96 6.06
C ASP A 313 -23.18 -15.80 5.35
N HIS A 314 -23.94 -16.04 4.26
CA HIS A 314 -24.58 -14.94 3.52
C HIS A 314 -25.57 -14.11 4.35
N GLY A 315 -26.11 -14.69 5.42
CA GLY A 315 -27.07 -14.05 6.30
C GLY A 315 -28.03 -15.08 6.90
N ILE A 316 -29.29 -14.69 7.04
CA ILE A 316 -30.34 -15.52 7.64
C ILE A 316 -31.59 -15.58 6.76
N VAL A 317 -32.31 -16.69 6.85
CA VAL A 317 -33.61 -16.91 6.22
C VAL A 317 -34.63 -17.30 7.29
N PHE A 318 -35.83 -16.73 7.18
CA PHE A 318 -36.94 -16.93 8.10
C PHE A 318 -38.24 -17.02 7.30
N PRO A 319 -39.35 -17.51 7.89
CA PRO A 319 -40.66 -17.46 7.25
C PRO A 319 -40.96 -16.07 6.70
N GLY A 320 -41.25 -16.00 5.40
CA GLY A 320 -41.60 -14.75 4.75
C GLY A 320 -40.42 -13.88 4.29
N GLY A 321 -39.15 -14.26 4.49
CA GLY A 321 -38.05 -13.42 3.99
C GLY A 321 -36.63 -13.85 4.32
N TYR A 322 -35.69 -12.95 4.05
CA TYR A 322 -34.27 -13.11 4.38
C TYR A 322 -33.62 -11.77 4.72
N TYR A 323 -32.48 -11.84 5.41
CA TYR A 323 -31.63 -10.70 5.72
C TYR A 323 -30.17 -11.09 5.44
N LEU A 324 -29.49 -10.36 4.55
CA LEU A 324 -28.08 -10.61 4.21
C LEU A 324 -27.13 -9.86 5.13
N GLN A 325 -25.89 -10.34 5.24
CA GLN A 325 -24.83 -9.61 5.92
C GLN A 325 -24.55 -8.23 5.31
N THR A 326 -24.76 -8.05 4.00
CA THR A 326 -24.65 -6.75 3.30
C THR A 326 -25.67 -5.72 3.79
N GLY A 327 -26.71 -6.16 4.51
CA GLY A 327 -27.82 -5.32 4.96
C GLY A 327 -29.05 -5.39 4.05
N ASP A 328 -28.97 -6.09 2.92
CA ASP A 328 -30.13 -6.31 2.07
C ASP A 328 -31.16 -7.17 2.79
N TYR A 329 -32.36 -6.60 2.94
CA TYR A 329 -33.48 -7.21 3.63
C TYR A 329 -34.68 -7.24 2.70
N LYS A 330 -35.29 -8.41 2.55
CA LYS A 330 -36.48 -8.56 1.72
C LYS A 330 -37.48 -9.49 2.40
N THR A 331 -38.69 -8.99 2.52
CA THR A 331 -39.86 -9.77 2.91
C THR A 331 -40.82 -9.92 1.74
N PHE A 332 -41.49 -11.07 1.72
CA PHE A 332 -42.58 -11.38 0.82
C PHE A 332 -43.89 -11.16 1.57
N ALA A 333 -44.95 -10.76 0.86
CA ALA A 333 -46.27 -10.70 1.45
C ALA A 333 -46.72 -12.11 1.82
N GLU A 334 -46.57 -12.47 3.09
CA GLU A 334 -46.86 -13.80 3.60
C GLU A 334 -48.28 -13.85 4.15
N THR A 335 -49.11 -14.74 3.59
CA THR A 335 -50.51 -14.92 3.97
C THR A 335 -50.69 -15.95 5.09
N HIS A 336 -49.63 -16.68 5.45
CA HIS A 336 -49.69 -17.84 6.33
C HIS A 336 -48.79 -17.64 7.56
N THR A 337 -49.34 -17.81 8.75
CA THR A 337 -48.60 -17.69 10.02
C THR A 337 -48.21 -19.07 10.57
N GLY A 338 -47.17 -19.13 11.40
CA GLY A 338 -46.75 -20.38 12.06
C GLY A 338 -46.02 -21.36 11.15
N LEU A 339 -45.42 -20.89 10.06
CA LEU A 339 -44.52 -21.67 9.23
C LEU A 339 -43.25 -22.02 10.01
N ARG A 340 -42.89 -23.30 10.03
CA ARG A 340 -41.69 -23.80 10.71
C ARG A 340 -40.76 -24.48 9.74
N PHE A 341 -39.45 -24.35 9.99
CA PHE A 341 -38.46 -25.02 9.17
C PHE A 341 -38.66 -26.55 9.18
N ARG A 342 -38.68 -27.16 7.99
CA ARG A 342 -38.84 -28.61 7.80
C ARG A 342 -37.56 -29.27 7.33
N ARG A 343 -36.89 -28.70 6.34
CA ARG A 343 -35.58 -29.17 5.80
C ARG A 343 -35.00 -28.18 4.78
N THR A 344 -33.73 -28.39 4.47
CA THR A 344 -33.02 -27.76 3.36
C THR A 344 -32.70 -28.79 2.27
N ILE A 345 -32.88 -28.43 0.99
CA ILE A 345 -32.46 -29.25 -0.16
C ILE A 345 -31.43 -28.44 -0.94
N ARG A 346 -30.19 -28.94 -1.00
CA ARG A 346 -29.12 -28.33 -1.79
C ARG A 346 -29.14 -28.96 -3.18
N SER A 347 -29.14 -28.15 -4.23
CA SER A 347 -28.98 -28.68 -5.59
C SER A 347 -27.53 -29.13 -5.82
N PRO A 348 -27.31 -30.25 -6.53
CA PRO A 348 -25.98 -30.66 -6.94
C PRO A 348 -25.31 -29.67 -7.93
N ASN A 349 -26.06 -28.72 -8.51
CA ASN A 349 -25.46 -27.64 -9.29
C ASN A 349 -24.58 -26.70 -8.43
N GLY A 350 -24.73 -26.70 -7.10
CA GLY A 350 -23.99 -25.84 -6.18
C GLY A 350 -24.47 -24.38 -6.14
N GLU A 351 -25.49 -24.03 -6.92
CA GLU A 351 -26.01 -22.67 -7.06
C GLU A 351 -27.31 -22.44 -6.29
N ASP A 352 -28.17 -23.45 -6.21
CA ASP A 352 -29.51 -23.29 -5.63
C ASP A 352 -29.69 -24.08 -4.34
N VAL A 353 -30.31 -23.44 -3.35
CA VAL A 353 -30.68 -24.06 -2.06
C VAL A 353 -32.16 -23.80 -1.79
N LEU A 354 -32.95 -24.86 -1.58
CA LEU A 354 -34.37 -24.76 -1.26
C LEU A 354 -34.58 -24.90 0.24
N TYR A 355 -35.08 -23.84 0.87
CA TYR A 355 -35.57 -23.89 2.24
C TYR A 355 -37.05 -24.25 2.24
N VAL A 356 -37.39 -25.34 2.94
CA VAL A 356 -38.75 -25.87 2.99
C VAL A 356 -39.31 -25.59 4.38
N HIS A 357 -40.37 -24.78 4.43
CA HIS A 357 -41.13 -24.52 5.64
C HIS A 357 -42.49 -25.22 5.57
N TYR A 358 -43.01 -25.61 6.72
CA TYR A 358 -44.27 -26.33 6.87
C TYR A 358 -45.11 -25.75 7.99
N GLN A 359 -46.39 -25.56 7.72
CA GLN A 359 -47.40 -25.11 8.68
C GLN A 359 -48.30 -26.31 9.01
N PRO A 360 -48.31 -26.80 10.26
CA PRO A 360 -48.94 -28.08 10.60
C PRO A 360 -50.47 -28.04 10.70
N GLU A 361 -51.11 -26.88 10.88
CA GLU A 361 -52.57 -26.82 11.08
C GLU A 361 -53.31 -26.98 9.75
N GLN A 362 -52.98 -26.14 8.76
CA GLN A 362 -53.55 -26.15 7.42
C GLN A 362 -52.80 -27.10 6.47
N GLY A 363 -51.57 -27.51 6.82
CA GLY A 363 -50.76 -28.39 5.97
C GLY A 363 -50.06 -27.64 4.84
N VAL A 364 -49.86 -26.33 4.98
CA VAL A 364 -49.22 -25.49 3.97
C VAL A 364 -47.72 -25.77 3.94
N VAL A 365 -47.17 -25.92 2.74
CA VAL A 365 -45.73 -25.97 2.48
C VAL A 365 -45.33 -24.71 1.73
N ALA A 366 -44.29 -24.04 2.22
CA ALA A 366 -43.67 -22.91 1.57
C ALA A 366 -42.24 -23.28 1.14
N LEU A 367 -41.98 -23.16 -0.16
CA LEU A 367 -40.69 -23.44 -0.77
C LEU A 367 -40.00 -22.12 -1.08
N TYR A 368 -38.84 -21.86 -0.46
CA TYR A 368 -38.03 -20.65 -0.68
C TYR A 368 -36.73 -21.03 -1.40
N PRO A 369 -36.66 -20.88 -2.73
CA PRO A 369 -35.43 -21.09 -3.49
C PRO A 369 -34.50 -19.91 -3.28
N TYR A 370 -33.30 -20.20 -2.79
CA TYR A 370 -32.20 -19.27 -2.60
C TYR A 370 -31.12 -19.50 -3.65
N ASN A 371 -30.72 -18.44 -4.35
CA ASN A 371 -29.61 -18.50 -5.29
C ASN A 371 -28.32 -17.98 -4.63
N MET A 372 -27.27 -18.78 -4.67
CA MET A 372 -25.98 -18.50 -4.04
C MET A 372 -25.24 -17.34 -4.70
N ILE A 373 -25.35 -17.13 -6.02
CA ILE A 373 -24.64 -16.07 -6.74
C ILE A 373 -25.37 -14.74 -6.59
N GLU A 374 -26.66 -14.72 -6.88
CA GLU A 374 -27.49 -13.51 -6.76
C GLU A 374 -27.73 -13.10 -5.29
N LYS A 375 -27.41 -14.00 -4.34
CA LYS A 375 -27.68 -13.88 -2.91
C LYS A 375 -29.14 -13.51 -2.60
N ALA A 376 -30.08 -13.99 -3.39
CA ALA A 376 -31.48 -13.59 -3.30
C ALA A 376 -32.41 -14.78 -3.19
N LEU A 377 -33.49 -14.61 -2.42
CA LEU A 377 -34.65 -15.49 -2.52
C LEU A 377 -35.48 -15.14 -3.75
N ARG A 378 -35.80 -16.18 -4.54
CA ARG A 378 -36.85 -16.10 -5.56
C ARG A 378 -38.23 -16.05 -4.89
N ASN A 379 -39.26 -15.69 -5.66
CA ASN A 379 -40.63 -15.69 -5.14
C ASN A 379 -40.99 -17.09 -4.60
N PRO A 380 -41.46 -17.19 -3.34
CA PRO A 380 -41.77 -18.47 -2.74
C PRO A 380 -42.92 -19.18 -3.46
N VAL A 381 -42.82 -20.51 -3.54
CA VAL A 381 -43.88 -21.37 -4.07
C VAL A 381 -44.65 -21.96 -2.89
N TYR A 382 -45.93 -21.62 -2.79
CA TYR A 382 -46.84 -22.13 -1.78
C TYR A 382 -47.69 -23.27 -2.32
N GLY A 383 -47.91 -24.29 -1.49
CA GLY A 383 -48.76 -25.43 -1.79
C GLY A 383 -49.15 -26.16 -0.51
N HIS A 384 -49.69 -27.37 -0.64
CA HIS A 384 -50.06 -28.23 0.49
C HIS A 384 -49.24 -29.53 0.52
N GLY A 385 -48.17 -29.58 -0.26
CA GLY A 385 -47.25 -30.71 -0.37
C GLY A 385 -46.50 -30.69 -1.70
N TYR A 386 -45.42 -31.46 -1.79
CA TYR A 386 -44.64 -31.56 -3.02
C TYR A 386 -43.94 -32.91 -3.19
N GLY A 387 -43.84 -33.35 -4.45
CA GLY A 387 -43.03 -34.50 -4.85
C GLY A 387 -41.87 -34.07 -5.73
N LEU A 388 -40.63 -34.31 -5.28
CA LEU A 388 -39.40 -34.00 -6.03
C LEU A 388 -38.84 -35.26 -6.70
N PHE A 389 -38.71 -35.23 -8.03
CA PHE A 389 -38.13 -36.29 -8.85
C PHE A 389 -36.61 -36.18 -8.95
N GLU A 390 -35.94 -37.30 -9.26
CA GLU A 390 -34.48 -37.37 -9.33
C GLU A 390 -33.87 -36.50 -10.43
N ASP A 391 -34.64 -36.20 -11.47
CA ASP A 391 -34.28 -35.37 -12.63
C ASP A 391 -34.63 -33.88 -12.45
N GLY A 392 -35.08 -33.48 -11.26
CA GLY A 392 -35.41 -32.09 -10.95
C GLY A 392 -36.85 -31.68 -11.26
N ARG A 393 -37.69 -32.58 -11.80
CA ARG A 393 -39.14 -32.29 -11.89
C ARG A 393 -39.74 -32.23 -10.49
N MET A 394 -40.58 -31.25 -10.22
CA MET A 394 -41.23 -31.05 -8.93
C MET A 394 -42.73 -30.85 -9.12
N VAL A 395 -43.53 -31.66 -8.43
CA VAL A 395 -44.98 -31.54 -8.43
C VAL A 395 -45.40 -30.83 -7.15
N VAL A 396 -46.12 -29.72 -7.29
CA VAL A 396 -46.69 -28.96 -6.17
C VAL A 396 -48.21 -28.93 -6.37
N PHE A 397 -48.97 -29.22 -5.32
CA PHE A 397 -50.43 -29.11 -5.38
C PHE A 397 -50.94 -28.02 -4.43
N SER A 398 -52.11 -27.49 -4.76
CA SER A 398 -52.82 -26.52 -3.95
C SER A 398 -54.16 -27.13 -3.54
N ALA A 399 -54.45 -27.15 -2.24
CA ALA A 399 -55.75 -27.56 -1.72
C ALA A 399 -56.68 -26.35 -1.59
N ASP A 400 -57.97 -26.57 -1.81
CA ASP A 400 -59.02 -25.64 -1.41
C ASP A 400 -59.44 -25.94 0.04
N GLU A 401 -59.92 -24.91 0.76
CA GLU A 401 -60.45 -25.07 2.13
C GLU A 401 -61.74 -25.89 2.16
N GLU A 402 -62.52 -25.87 1.07
CA GLU A 402 -63.75 -26.64 0.94
C GLU A 402 -63.49 -28.04 0.32
N PRO A 403 -64.16 -29.11 0.79
CA PRO A 403 -64.00 -30.45 0.23
C PRO A 403 -64.36 -30.53 -1.27
N THR A 404 -63.38 -30.86 -2.12
CA THR A 404 -63.51 -30.95 -3.58
C THR A 404 -63.08 -32.32 -4.11
N ARG A 405 -63.45 -32.64 -5.36
CA ARG A 405 -63.01 -33.87 -6.06
C ARG A 405 -61.86 -33.64 -7.02
N VAL A 406 -61.59 -32.39 -7.39
CA VAL A 406 -60.63 -32.04 -8.42
C VAL A 406 -59.55 -31.20 -7.78
N HIS A 407 -58.33 -31.71 -7.79
CA HIS A 407 -57.19 -31.12 -7.09
C HIS A 407 -56.18 -30.63 -8.14
N PRO A 408 -56.00 -29.30 -8.28
CA PRO A 408 -55.07 -28.75 -9.25
C PRO A 408 -53.63 -29.01 -8.82
N MET A 409 -52.81 -29.45 -9.78
CA MET A 409 -51.37 -29.69 -9.60
C MET A 409 -50.55 -28.91 -10.62
N GLN A 410 -49.43 -28.39 -10.17
CA GLN A 410 -48.43 -27.72 -10.99
C GLN A 410 -47.17 -28.58 -11.06
N ILE A 411 -46.67 -28.76 -12.28
CA ILE A 411 -45.43 -29.48 -12.53
C ILE A 411 -44.38 -28.44 -12.91
N TRP A 412 -43.35 -28.36 -12.08
CA TRP A 412 -42.23 -27.46 -12.22
C TRP A 412 -41.01 -28.24 -12.73
N GLN A 413 -40.27 -27.66 -13.66
CA GLN A 413 -38.86 -27.99 -13.80
C GLN A 413 -38.10 -27.16 -12.78
N SER A 414 -37.29 -27.80 -11.95
CA SER A 414 -36.53 -27.14 -10.89
C SER A 414 -35.03 -27.47 -11.00
N PRO A 415 -34.15 -26.62 -10.44
CA PRO A 415 -32.73 -26.95 -10.33
C PRO A 415 -32.46 -28.05 -9.29
N PHE A 416 -33.45 -28.54 -8.53
CA PHE A 416 -33.25 -29.48 -7.44
C PHE A 416 -33.34 -30.93 -7.91
N PHE A 417 -32.27 -31.45 -8.52
CA PHE A 417 -32.14 -32.85 -8.91
C PHE A 417 -31.28 -33.64 -7.92
N SER A 418 -31.24 -34.96 -8.06
CA SER A 418 -30.45 -35.84 -7.20
C SER A 418 -28.97 -35.89 -7.59
N ASP A 419 -28.10 -36.19 -6.62
CA ASP A 419 -26.67 -36.44 -6.89
C ASP A 419 -26.45 -37.59 -7.88
N VAL A 420 -27.33 -38.61 -7.85
CA VAL A 420 -27.30 -39.74 -8.78
C VAL A 420 -27.53 -39.27 -10.22
N HIS A 421 -28.55 -38.43 -10.44
CA HIS A 421 -28.80 -37.83 -11.75
C HIS A 421 -27.67 -36.91 -12.20
N ALA A 422 -27.12 -36.11 -11.29
CA ALA A 422 -25.97 -35.23 -11.56
C ALA A 422 -24.74 -36.02 -12.02
N SER A 423 -24.46 -37.17 -11.40
CA SER A 423 -23.30 -38.01 -11.71
C SER A 423 -23.34 -38.68 -13.09
N GLN A 424 -24.52 -38.74 -13.73
CA GLN A 424 -24.70 -39.26 -15.08
C GLN A 424 -24.32 -38.25 -16.17
N ALA A 425 -24.17 -36.97 -15.82
CA ALA A 425 -23.69 -35.93 -16.73
C ALA A 425 -22.20 -36.12 -17.05
N GLN A 426 -21.81 -35.78 -18.27
CA GLN A 426 -20.44 -35.99 -18.75
C GLN A 426 -19.49 -34.99 -18.09
N GLN A 427 -18.51 -35.48 -17.33
CA GLN A 427 -17.52 -34.62 -16.66
C GLN A 427 -16.60 -33.96 -17.69
N SER A 428 -16.62 -32.63 -17.72
CA SER A 428 -15.72 -31.83 -18.55
C SER A 428 -14.30 -31.81 -18.00
N GLN A 429 -13.32 -31.78 -18.91
CA GLN A 429 -11.89 -31.65 -18.60
C GLN A 429 -11.40 -30.19 -18.72
N SER A 430 -12.31 -29.24 -18.92
CA SER A 430 -11.96 -27.81 -18.99
C SER A 430 -11.43 -27.29 -17.64
N PHE A 431 -10.90 -26.06 -17.63
CA PHE A 431 -10.49 -25.39 -16.39
C PHE A 431 -11.65 -25.35 -15.39
N PHE A 432 -12.82 -24.88 -15.83
CA PHE A 432 -14.04 -24.81 -15.02
C PHE A 432 -14.48 -26.20 -14.52
N GLY A 433 -14.41 -27.22 -15.38
CA GLY A 433 -14.68 -28.62 -15.01
C GLY A 433 -13.77 -29.16 -13.90
N ARG A 434 -12.48 -28.76 -13.89
CA ARG A 434 -11.50 -29.17 -12.86
C ARG A 434 -11.71 -28.48 -11.51
N VAL A 435 -12.14 -27.21 -11.51
CA VAL A 435 -12.47 -26.48 -10.28
C VAL A 435 -13.79 -27.00 -9.68
N GLY A 436 -14.78 -27.25 -10.55
CA GLY A 436 -16.11 -27.69 -10.15
C GLY A 436 -17.08 -26.52 -9.95
N ASN A 437 -18.34 -26.72 -10.35
CA ASN A 437 -19.34 -25.65 -10.36
C ASN A 437 -19.59 -25.06 -8.97
N ALA A 438 -19.70 -25.89 -7.94
CA ALA A 438 -19.99 -25.43 -6.58
C ALA A 438 -18.91 -24.48 -6.04
N ASP A 439 -17.63 -24.74 -6.32
CA ASP A 439 -16.53 -23.88 -5.86
C ASP A 439 -16.47 -22.57 -6.66
N LEU A 440 -16.76 -22.62 -7.97
CA LEU A 440 -16.89 -21.43 -8.81
C LEU A 440 -18.06 -20.54 -8.37
N VAL A 441 -19.22 -21.13 -8.06
CA VAL A 441 -20.39 -20.39 -7.56
C VAL A 441 -20.03 -19.63 -6.28
N ARG A 442 -19.37 -20.29 -5.33
CA ARG A 442 -18.92 -19.67 -4.08
C ARG A 442 -17.96 -18.51 -4.34
N GLY A 443 -16.92 -18.72 -5.16
CA GLY A 443 -15.95 -17.68 -5.49
C GLY A 443 -16.57 -16.48 -6.22
N ILE A 444 -17.41 -16.72 -7.22
CA ILE A 444 -18.12 -15.64 -7.95
C ILE A 444 -19.02 -14.84 -7.00
N SER A 445 -19.73 -15.52 -6.10
CA SER A 445 -20.59 -14.89 -5.10
C SER A 445 -19.82 -13.99 -4.13
N ASP A 446 -18.62 -14.42 -3.72
CA ASP A 446 -17.75 -13.60 -2.87
C ASP A 446 -17.15 -12.41 -3.61
N LEU A 447 -16.84 -12.54 -4.91
CA LEU A 447 -16.40 -11.40 -5.73
C LEU A 447 -17.51 -10.33 -5.84
N PHE A 448 -18.77 -10.72 -6.03
CA PHE A 448 -19.90 -9.77 -5.97
C PHE A 448 -20.06 -9.13 -4.59
N SER A 449 -19.68 -9.83 -3.52
CA SER A 449 -19.72 -9.27 -2.17
C SER A 449 -18.68 -8.16 -1.98
N VAL A 450 -17.48 -8.32 -2.56
CA VAL A 450 -16.47 -7.24 -2.60
C VAL A 450 -17.01 -6.02 -3.33
N VAL A 451 -17.67 -6.20 -4.49
CA VAL A 451 -18.31 -5.11 -5.24
C VAL A 451 -19.34 -4.38 -4.39
N GLN A 452 -20.17 -5.12 -3.66
CA GLN A 452 -21.20 -4.53 -2.80
C GLN A 452 -20.60 -3.77 -1.61
N LEU A 453 -19.53 -4.28 -0.99
CA LEU A 453 -18.80 -3.57 0.05
C LEU A 453 -18.28 -2.22 -0.46
N ILE A 454 -17.63 -2.19 -1.63
CA ILE A 454 -17.12 -0.95 -2.26
C ILE A 454 -18.22 0.10 -2.47
N ARG A 455 -19.45 -0.32 -2.78
CA ARG A 455 -20.58 0.58 -3.09
C ARG A 455 -21.21 1.22 -1.86
N SER A 456 -20.80 0.85 -0.65
CA SER A 456 -21.41 1.36 0.57
C SER A 456 -21.16 2.88 0.74
N PRO A 457 -22.23 3.71 0.88
CA PRO A 457 -22.11 5.17 0.77
C PRO A 457 -21.50 5.87 1.99
N ASP A 458 -21.63 5.30 3.19
CA ASP A 458 -21.21 5.89 4.48
C ASP A 458 -20.18 4.98 5.19
N ALA A 459 -19.02 4.80 4.57
CA ALA A 459 -17.97 3.90 5.06
C ALA A 459 -17.07 4.59 6.11
N ALA A 460 -17.21 4.17 7.37
CA ALA A 460 -16.23 4.45 8.43
C ALA A 460 -14.89 3.71 8.17
N SER A 461 -13.82 4.07 8.89
CA SER A 461 -12.52 3.41 8.75
C SER A 461 -12.59 1.87 8.94
N THR A 462 -13.48 1.40 9.81
CA THR A 462 -13.76 -0.03 10.03
C THR A 462 -14.22 -0.75 8.77
N HIS A 463 -15.01 -0.08 7.93
CA HIS A 463 -15.50 -0.64 6.67
C HIS A 463 -14.37 -0.94 5.68
N TYR A 464 -13.42 0.00 5.51
CA TYR A 464 -12.27 -0.20 4.63
C TYR A 464 -11.32 -1.28 5.14
N HIS A 465 -11.22 -1.44 6.47
CA HIS A 465 -10.47 -2.52 7.08
C HIS A 465 -11.09 -3.89 6.78
N GLU A 466 -12.42 -4.00 6.88
CA GLU A 466 -13.14 -5.23 6.52
C GLU A 466 -13.09 -5.51 5.01
N LEU A 467 -13.18 -4.49 4.14
CA LEU A 467 -13.02 -4.65 2.69
C LEU A 467 -11.64 -5.25 2.35
N CYS A 468 -10.56 -4.72 2.94
CA CYS A 468 -9.21 -5.23 2.75
C CYS A 468 -9.08 -6.69 3.25
N LYS A 469 -9.54 -6.96 4.47
CA LYS A 469 -9.48 -8.28 5.09
C LYS A 469 -10.29 -9.34 4.34
N PHE A 470 -11.50 -8.99 3.89
CA PHE A 470 -12.36 -9.89 3.12
C PHE A 470 -11.76 -10.19 1.76
N SER A 471 -11.31 -9.15 1.03
CA SER A 471 -10.69 -9.30 -0.29
C SER A 471 -9.41 -10.14 -0.25
N THR A 472 -8.58 -9.97 0.80
CA THR A 472 -7.35 -10.75 0.99
C THR A 472 -7.64 -12.23 1.21
N ARG A 473 -8.67 -12.55 2.01
CA ARG A 473 -9.06 -13.94 2.32
C ARG A 473 -9.47 -14.72 1.07
N LEU A 474 -10.00 -14.06 0.04
CA LEU A 474 -10.45 -14.74 -1.18
C LEU A 474 -9.30 -15.46 -1.90
N PHE A 475 -8.08 -14.92 -1.86
CA PHE A 475 -6.91 -15.58 -2.46
C PHE A 475 -6.53 -16.87 -1.73
N ASP A 476 -6.71 -16.92 -0.41
CA ASP A 476 -6.45 -18.12 0.39
C ASP A 476 -7.55 -19.18 0.21
N GLN A 477 -8.79 -18.73 0.08
CA GLN A 477 -9.96 -19.61 -0.01
C GLN A 477 -10.12 -20.23 -1.41
N TYR A 478 -9.81 -19.48 -2.47
CA TYR A 478 -10.00 -19.89 -3.86
C TYR A 478 -8.67 -19.91 -4.61
N TYR A 479 -7.96 -21.05 -4.52
CA TYR A 479 -6.63 -21.23 -5.14
C TYR A 479 -6.63 -20.93 -6.65
N TRP A 480 -7.75 -21.14 -7.32
CA TRP A 480 -7.91 -20.97 -8.77
C TRP A 480 -7.99 -19.49 -9.20
N LEU A 481 -8.19 -18.54 -8.28
CA LEU A 481 -8.06 -17.10 -8.57
C LEU A 481 -6.63 -16.71 -8.95
N SER A 482 -5.65 -17.57 -8.69
CA SER A 482 -4.24 -17.36 -9.08
C SER A 482 -3.88 -18.05 -10.41
N ASP A 483 -4.82 -18.71 -11.08
CA ASP A 483 -4.57 -19.29 -12.41
C ASP A 483 -4.40 -18.19 -13.47
N ALA A 484 -3.53 -18.44 -14.45
CA ALA A 484 -3.24 -17.49 -15.51
C ALA A 484 -4.47 -17.13 -16.35
N SER A 485 -5.49 -18.00 -16.43
CA SER A 485 -6.74 -17.68 -17.13
C SER A 485 -7.59 -16.61 -16.44
N LEU A 486 -7.31 -16.29 -15.18
CA LEU A 486 -8.05 -15.33 -14.36
C LEU A 486 -7.17 -14.16 -13.86
N SER A 487 -6.04 -13.90 -14.53
CA SER A 487 -5.11 -12.84 -14.12
C SER A 487 -5.77 -11.47 -14.03
N GLU A 488 -6.75 -11.16 -14.88
CA GLU A 488 -7.47 -9.90 -14.82
C GLU A 488 -8.30 -9.74 -13.53
N VAL A 489 -8.96 -10.82 -13.07
CA VAL A 489 -9.69 -10.81 -11.79
C VAL A 489 -8.71 -10.68 -10.63
N HIS A 490 -7.61 -11.43 -10.69
CA HIS A 490 -6.54 -11.40 -9.70
C HIS A 490 -5.98 -9.98 -9.51
N ASP A 491 -5.62 -9.32 -10.61
CA ASP A 491 -4.99 -8.01 -10.59
C ASP A 491 -5.94 -6.93 -10.07
N VAL A 492 -7.22 -6.98 -10.46
CA VAL A 492 -8.24 -6.01 -9.98
C VAL A 492 -8.49 -6.19 -8.48
N LEU A 493 -8.61 -7.43 -8.00
CA LEU A 493 -8.82 -7.71 -6.58
C LEU A 493 -7.63 -7.23 -5.73
N LYS A 494 -6.40 -7.42 -6.23
CA LYS A 494 -5.19 -6.88 -5.58
C LYS A 494 -5.18 -5.35 -5.57
N ALA A 495 -5.57 -4.71 -6.67
CA ALA A 495 -5.65 -3.26 -6.75
C ALA A 495 -6.70 -2.66 -5.79
N ILE A 496 -7.79 -3.38 -5.52
CA ILE A 496 -8.80 -3.02 -4.50
C ILE A 496 -8.20 -3.08 -3.09
N ILE A 497 -7.42 -4.12 -2.77
CA ILE A 497 -6.72 -4.24 -1.48
C ILE A 497 -5.78 -3.04 -1.28
N GLU A 498 -4.90 -2.80 -2.25
CA GLU A 498 -3.94 -1.68 -2.19
C GLU A 498 -4.66 -0.32 -2.08
N SER A 499 -5.76 -0.12 -2.80
CA SER A 499 -6.52 1.13 -2.74
C SER A 499 -7.26 1.30 -1.42
N SER A 500 -7.70 0.21 -0.79
CA SER A 500 -8.33 0.24 0.54
C SER A 500 -7.32 0.57 1.64
N GLU A 501 -6.09 0.04 1.54
CA GLU A 501 -4.98 0.39 2.44
C GLU A 501 -4.62 1.88 2.33
N LEU A 502 -4.55 2.43 1.11
CA LEU A 502 -4.31 3.87 0.90
C LEU A 502 -5.38 4.76 1.54
N VAL A 503 -6.64 4.32 1.59
CA VAL A 503 -7.70 5.04 2.32
C VAL A 503 -7.43 5.03 3.82
N LEU A 504 -7.06 3.86 4.37
CA LEU A 504 -6.74 3.72 5.80
C LEU A 504 -5.55 4.60 6.21
N ASP A 505 -4.49 4.63 5.39
CA ASP A 505 -3.32 5.49 5.63
C ASP A 505 -3.69 6.97 5.68
N GLU A 506 -4.60 7.44 4.81
CA GLU A 506 -5.05 8.83 4.84
C GLU A 506 -5.90 9.14 6.09
N TYR A 507 -6.70 8.17 6.56
CA TYR A 507 -7.42 8.27 7.84
C TYR A 507 -6.44 8.40 9.02
N GLU A 508 -5.41 7.57 9.09
CA GLU A 508 -4.38 7.64 10.14
C GLU A 508 -3.63 8.97 10.12
N LYS A 509 -3.28 9.45 8.93
CA LYS A 509 -2.60 10.73 8.74
C LYS A 509 -3.45 11.89 9.24
N VAL A 510 -4.74 11.96 8.87
CA VAL A 510 -5.64 13.01 9.35
C VAL A 510 -5.84 12.94 10.87
N GLN A 511 -5.96 11.74 11.44
CA GLN A 511 -6.04 11.58 12.89
C GLN A 511 -4.79 12.09 13.61
N SER A 512 -3.59 11.77 13.09
CA SER A 512 -2.32 12.20 13.69
C SER A 512 -2.15 13.73 13.69
N ILE A 513 -2.45 14.39 12.57
CA ILE A 513 -2.40 15.86 12.44
C ILE A 513 -3.38 16.49 13.43
N ARG A 514 -4.59 15.96 13.52
CA ARG A 514 -5.61 16.48 14.42
C ARG A 514 -5.22 16.34 15.89
N LYS A 515 -4.67 15.18 16.29
CA LYS A 515 -4.18 14.96 17.65
C LYS A 515 -3.09 15.97 18.02
N SER A 516 -2.16 16.22 17.10
CA SER A 516 -1.12 17.24 17.28
C SER A 516 -1.71 18.66 17.40
N SER A 517 -2.65 19.04 16.53
CA SER A 517 -3.32 20.34 16.58
C SER A 517 -4.14 20.55 17.87
N GLN A 518 -4.79 19.50 18.37
CA GLN A 518 -5.55 19.55 19.62
C GLN A 518 -4.63 19.66 20.84
N GLN A 519 -3.49 18.97 20.85
CA GLN A 519 -2.48 19.11 21.89
C GLN A 519 -1.90 20.53 21.93
N ALA A 520 -1.59 21.12 20.77
CA ALA A 520 -1.12 22.50 20.68
C ALA A 520 -2.16 23.51 21.20
N LEU A 521 -3.43 23.32 20.86
CA LEU A 521 -4.52 24.15 21.39
C LEU A 521 -4.65 24.03 22.91
N GLN A 522 -4.59 22.80 23.47
CA GLN A 522 -4.67 22.60 24.91
C GLN A 522 -3.52 23.28 25.66
N GLN A 523 -2.28 23.18 25.15
CA GLN A 523 -1.12 23.85 25.74
C GLN A 523 -1.27 25.38 25.71
N ALA A 524 -1.84 25.92 24.63
CA ALA A 524 -2.13 27.34 24.53
C ALA A 524 -3.22 27.78 25.52
N GLU A 525 -4.30 27.02 25.66
CA GLU A 525 -5.34 27.26 26.67
C GLU A 525 -4.77 27.30 28.09
N ASP A 526 -3.95 26.30 28.45
CA ASP A 526 -3.32 26.21 29.76
C ASP A 526 -2.41 27.42 30.03
N SER A 527 -1.65 27.85 29.01
CA SER A 527 -0.77 29.01 29.08
C SER A 527 -1.54 30.33 29.22
N VAL A 528 -2.65 30.49 28.50
CA VAL A 528 -3.55 31.66 28.58
C VAL A 528 -4.19 31.74 29.97
N ALA A 529 -4.72 30.63 30.46
CA ALA A 529 -5.33 30.56 31.78
C ALA A 529 -4.32 30.86 32.90
N ALA A 530 -3.11 30.32 32.81
CA ALA A 530 -2.04 30.57 33.77
C ALA A 530 -1.61 32.05 33.79
N LEU A 531 -1.47 32.67 32.61
CA LEU A 531 -1.11 34.09 32.50
C LEU A 531 -2.22 34.98 33.08
N ILE A 532 -3.48 34.78 32.68
CA ILE A 532 -4.61 35.58 33.19
C ILE A 532 -4.71 35.49 34.72
N LYS A 533 -4.48 34.30 35.31
CA LYS A 533 -4.50 34.10 36.76
C LYS A 533 -3.39 34.87 37.49
N ARG A 534 -2.20 35.02 36.87
CA ARG A 534 -1.06 35.77 37.42
C ARG A 534 -1.25 37.28 37.35
N LEU A 535 -2.04 37.77 36.38
CA LEU A 535 -2.25 39.19 36.13
C LEU A 535 -3.25 39.82 37.12
N GLN A 536 -2.75 40.24 38.29
CA GLN A 536 -3.50 40.88 39.38
C GLN A 536 -2.93 42.28 39.70
N PRO A 537 -3.36 43.34 38.97
CA PRO A 537 -2.79 44.68 39.10
C PRO A 537 -3.12 45.41 40.40
N ASP A 538 -4.16 45.02 41.13
CA ASP A 538 -4.60 45.68 42.38
C ASP A 538 -3.55 45.65 43.50
N GLY A 539 -2.56 44.76 43.41
CA GLY A 539 -1.46 44.63 44.38
C GLY A 539 -0.11 45.18 43.89
N TRP A 540 -0.04 45.81 42.71
CA TRP A 540 1.21 46.29 42.14
C TRP A 540 1.50 47.72 42.61
N THR A 541 2.63 47.90 43.30
CA THR A 541 3.08 49.18 43.86
C THR A 541 4.31 49.75 43.16
N VAL A 542 4.83 49.02 42.17
CA VAL A 542 5.98 49.40 41.35
C VAL A 542 5.67 49.16 39.87
N PRO A 543 6.38 49.79 38.92
CA PRO A 543 6.01 49.77 37.50
C PRO A 543 6.38 48.46 36.76
N GLN A 544 7.43 47.73 37.18
CA GLN A 544 7.94 46.52 36.50
C GLN A 544 6.89 45.40 36.25
N PRO A 545 5.98 45.07 37.19
CA PRO A 545 4.91 44.10 36.96
C PRO A 545 3.98 44.46 35.79
N TYR A 546 3.66 45.74 35.60
CA TYR A 546 2.84 46.22 34.48
C TYR A 546 3.56 45.98 33.13
N MET A 547 4.88 46.20 33.08
CA MET A 547 5.67 45.96 31.87
C MET A 547 5.78 44.47 31.53
N THR A 548 6.09 43.64 32.53
CA THR A 548 6.22 42.18 32.35
C THR A 548 4.91 41.58 31.86
N ALA A 549 3.78 42.04 32.44
CA ALA A 549 2.44 41.68 32.01
C ALA A 549 2.19 41.94 30.52
N MET A 550 2.55 43.13 30.03
CA MET A 550 2.30 43.52 28.63
C MET A 550 3.15 42.70 27.64
N LEU A 551 4.42 42.43 27.98
CA LEU A 551 5.30 41.59 27.17
C LEU A 551 4.82 40.13 27.11
N ASP A 552 4.40 39.58 28.24
CA ASP A 552 3.89 38.20 28.32
C ASP A 552 2.59 38.03 27.50
N ILE A 553 1.67 39.00 27.58
CA ILE A 553 0.43 38.98 26.79
C ILE A 553 0.76 39.04 25.30
N ARG A 554 1.64 39.94 24.86
CA ARG A 554 2.06 40.08 23.45
C ARG A 554 2.69 38.78 22.92
N LYS A 555 3.57 38.15 23.71
CA LYS A 555 4.20 36.87 23.35
C LYS A 555 3.16 35.78 23.14
N LEU A 556 2.18 35.69 24.03
CA LEU A 556 1.16 34.63 23.96
C LEU A 556 0.16 34.84 22.82
N ARG A 557 -0.22 36.09 22.52
CA ARG A 557 -1.01 36.43 21.32
C ARG A 557 -0.28 36.07 20.02
N GLY A 558 1.03 36.30 19.96
CA GLY A 558 1.86 35.86 18.83
C GLY A 558 1.89 34.34 18.66
N HIS A 559 1.91 33.60 19.78
CA HIS A 559 1.82 32.14 19.74
C HIS A 559 0.45 31.65 19.26
N LEU A 560 -0.66 32.29 19.69
CA LEU A 560 -2.02 31.99 19.22
C LEU A 560 -2.16 32.17 17.69
N LEU A 561 -1.58 33.25 17.14
CA LEU A 561 -1.52 33.46 15.69
C LEU A 561 -0.75 32.35 14.96
N THR A 562 0.36 31.89 15.54
CA THR A 562 1.18 30.83 14.94
C THR A 562 0.43 29.50 14.85
N ILE A 563 -0.28 29.13 15.92
CA ILE A 563 -1.04 27.87 15.94
C ILE A 563 -2.35 27.97 15.15
N GLN A 564 -2.87 29.17 14.88
CA GLN A 564 -4.08 29.37 14.07
C GLN A 564 -3.97 28.80 12.65
N ASP A 565 -2.76 28.75 12.11
CA ASP A 565 -2.46 28.21 10.79
C ASP A 565 -2.34 26.66 10.79
N TYR A 566 -2.42 26.01 11.95
CA TYR A 566 -2.34 24.55 12.03
C TYR A 566 -3.60 23.92 11.43
N ARG A 567 -3.39 22.90 10.60
CA ARG A 567 -4.49 22.19 9.92
C ARG A 567 -5.39 21.50 10.96
N TYR A 568 -6.71 21.63 10.78
CA TYR A 568 -7.74 21.08 11.66
C TYR A 568 -7.78 21.65 13.10
N ILE A 569 -7.13 22.79 13.36
CA ILE A 569 -7.22 23.46 14.67
C ILE A 569 -8.55 24.21 14.83
N ASN A 570 -9.05 24.32 16.06
CA ASN A 570 -10.32 25.01 16.35
C ASN A 570 -10.12 26.53 16.32
N GLN A 571 -10.26 27.14 15.15
CA GLN A 571 -10.12 28.59 14.96
C GLN A 571 -11.08 29.43 15.81
N PRO A 572 -12.38 29.08 15.94
CA PRO A 572 -13.28 29.79 16.85
C PRO A 572 -12.76 29.87 18.29
N ARG A 573 -12.17 28.78 18.80
CA ARG A 573 -11.62 28.74 20.14
C ARG A 573 -10.36 29.59 20.29
N ILE A 574 -9.48 29.60 19.29
CA ILE A 574 -8.30 30.49 19.27
C ILE A 574 -8.73 31.96 19.29
N ALA A 575 -9.75 32.32 18.52
CA ALA A 575 -10.29 33.68 18.51
C ALA A 575 -10.86 34.09 19.88
N GLU A 576 -11.51 33.16 20.58
CA GLU A 576 -11.98 33.39 21.95
C GLU A 576 -10.81 33.65 22.92
N LEU A 577 -9.75 32.85 22.85
CA LEU A 577 -8.55 33.04 23.68
C LEU A 577 -7.83 34.36 23.39
N ASP A 578 -7.71 34.74 22.11
CA ASP A 578 -7.11 36.04 21.73
C ASP A 578 -7.96 37.20 22.26
N SER A 579 -9.29 37.10 22.18
CA SER A 579 -10.20 38.10 22.74
C SER A 579 -10.07 38.22 24.27
N GLN A 580 -9.90 37.10 24.98
CA GLN A 580 -9.65 37.12 26.44
C GLN A 580 -8.33 37.84 26.78
N LEU A 581 -7.26 37.57 26.02
CA LEU A 581 -5.98 38.25 26.20
C LEU A 581 -6.06 39.73 25.84
N GLU A 582 -6.79 40.10 24.79
CA GLU A 582 -7.02 41.50 24.40
C GLU A 582 -7.78 42.27 25.48
N GLN A 583 -8.87 41.72 26.01
CA GLN A 583 -9.60 42.34 27.12
C GLN A 583 -8.72 42.53 28.36
N LYS A 584 -7.91 41.51 28.67
CA LYS A 584 -6.96 41.59 29.80
C LYS A 584 -5.86 42.62 29.53
N GLN A 585 -5.38 42.73 28.29
CA GLN A 585 -4.42 43.73 27.84
C GLN A 585 -4.97 45.14 28.06
N THR A 586 -6.20 45.42 27.61
CA THR A 586 -6.87 46.72 27.83
C THR A 586 -6.99 47.04 29.32
N TYR A 587 -7.41 46.09 30.14
CA TYR A 587 -7.53 46.28 31.58
C TYR A 587 -6.17 46.61 32.25
N ILE A 588 -5.11 45.88 31.92
CA ILE A 588 -3.75 46.17 32.43
C ILE A 588 -3.28 47.54 31.94
N ALA A 589 -3.58 47.89 30.70
CA ALA A 589 -3.20 49.17 30.08
C ALA A 589 -3.88 50.36 30.81
N ASP A 590 -5.17 50.25 31.15
CA ASP A 590 -5.90 51.25 31.93
C ASP A 590 -5.36 51.38 33.36
N CYS A 591 -5.08 50.27 34.04
CA CYS A 591 -4.44 50.28 35.36
C CYS A 591 -3.04 50.91 35.31
N THR A 592 -2.29 50.69 34.22
CA THR A 592 -0.96 51.29 34.01
C THR A 592 -1.05 52.81 33.90
N ILE A 593 -2.04 53.35 33.18
CA ILE A 593 -2.27 54.81 33.14
C ILE A 593 -2.64 55.35 34.53
N GLY A 594 -3.52 54.66 35.25
CA GLY A 594 -3.92 55.07 36.60
C GLY A 594 -2.73 55.15 37.55
N PHE A 595 -1.81 54.18 37.48
CA PHE A 595 -0.58 54.17 38.26
C PHE A 595 0.41 55.27 37.82
N LEU A 596 0.62 55.46 36.51
CA LEU A 596 1.54 56.47 35.95
C LEU A 596 1.04 57.91 36.05
N ALA A 597 -0.22 58.12 36.43
CA ALA A 597 -0.75 59.46 36.66
C ALA A 597 -0.05 60.16 37.85
N ASP A 598 0.37 59.40 38.86
CA ASP A 598 1.14 59.89 40.00
C ASP A 598 2.52 60.40 39.57
N GLU A 599 2.93 61.57 40.06
CA GLU A 599 4.21 62.21 39.76
C GLU A 599 5.42 61.42 40.29
N GLU A 600 5.25 60.66 41.37
CA GLU A 600 6.32 59.83 41.95
C GLU A 600 6.36 58.39 41.40
N SER A 601 5.44 58.01 40.52
CA SER A 601 5.29 56.63 39.99
C SER A 601 6.54 56.10 39.27
N LEU A 602 7.32 56.98 38.65
CA LEU A 602 8.56 56.65 37.93
C LEU A 602 9.83 56.84 38.78
N GLN A 603 9.70 57.32 40.02
CA GLN A 603 10.83 57.56 40.92
C GLN A 603 11.71 56.30 41.15
N PRO A 604 11.15 55.08 41.30
CA PRO A 604 11.97 53.87 41.41
C PRO A 604 12.92 53.65 40.22
N PHE A 605 12.53 54.07 39.01
CA PHE A 605 13.40 53.96 37.83
C PHE A 605 14.52 54.99 37.83
N TYR A 606 14.25 56.21 38.30
CA TYR A 606 15.30 57.20 38.51
C TYR A 606 16.33 56.73 39.54
N ASP A 607 15.86 56.09 40.63
CA ASP A 607 16.72 55.54 41.68
C ASP A 607 17.54 54.34 41.18
N ASP A 608 16.93 53.44 40.39
CA ASP A 608 17.62 52.31 39.76
C ASP A 608 18.65 52.79 38.72
N LEU A 609 18.31 53.79 37.90
CA LEU A 609 19.25 54.41 36.95
C LEU A 609 20.43 55.08 37.68
N ALA A 610 20.17 55.84 38.74
CA ALA A 610 21.24 56.48 39.52
C ALA A 610 22.16 55.44 40.17
N ARG A 611 21.61 54.33 40.66
CA ARG A 611 22.38 53.20 41.20
C ARG A 611 23.24 52.55 40.14
N LEU A 612 22.67 52.27 38.96
CA LEU A 612 23.40 51.69 37.83
C LEU A 612 24.49 52.64 37.32
N GLU A 613 24.21 53.94 37.19
CA GLU A 613 25.20 54.95 36.78
C GLU A 613 26.38 55.03 37.75
N LYS A 614 26.12 54.98 39.06
CA LYS A 614 27.18 54.96 40.08
C LYS A 614 28.05 53.71 39.98
N GLN A 615 27.43 52.53 39.81
CA GLN A 615 28.15 51.27 39.60
C GLN A 615 29.01 51.30 38.33
N ILE A 616 28.51 51.90 37.24
CA ILE A 616 29.24 52.06 35.97
C ILE A 616 30.45 53.00 36.13
N GLN A 617 30.35 54.04 36.97
CA GLN A 617 31.46 54.97 37.22
C GLN A 617 32.57 54.35 38.07
N GLU A 618 32.23 53.61 39.13
CA GLU A 618 33.17 53.03 40.10
C GLU A 618 33.90 51.78 39.56
N THR A 619 33.37 51.15 38.51
CA THR A 619 33.90 49.92 37.95
C THR A 619 34.96 50.19 36.87
N ASP A 620 36.15 49.60 37.02
CA ASP A 620 37.22 49.58 36.00
C ASP A 620 37.47 48.18 35.41
N ILE A 621 36.61 47.22 35.75
CA ILE A 621 36.68 45.81 35.32
C ILE A 621 35.67 45.55 34.19
N LYS A 622 36.15 45.13 33.01
CA LYS A 622 35.31 44.92 31.81
C LYS A 622 34.17 43.90 32.03
N SER A 623 34.41 42.81 32.76
CA SER A 623 33.42 41.76 33.02
C SER A 623 32.26 42.20 33.92
N GLU A 624 32.42 43.27 34.68
CA GLU A 624 31.38 43.82 35.57
C GLU A 624 30.48 44.86 34.86
N LEU A 625 30.90 45.35 33.68
CA LEU A 625 30.14 46.34 32.88
C LEU A 625 29.03 45.69 32.03
N SER A 626 29.20 44.47 31.52
CA SER A 626 28.19 43.79 30.68
C SER A 626 26.88 43.48 31.43
N PRO A 627 26.88 42.94 32.66
CA PRO A 627 25.64 42.73 33.43
C PRO A 627 24.91 44.04 33.77
N LEU A 628 25.62 45.17 33.83
CA LEU A 628 25.04 46.48 34.05
C LEU A 628 24.41 47.04 32.76
N LEU A 629 25.01 46.77 31.60
CA LEU A 629 24.45 47.08 30.28
C LEU A 629 23.17 46.29 30.01
N GLU A 630 23.13 44.98 30.28
CA GLU A 630 21.91 44.16 30.14
C GLU A 630 20.75 44.67 31.02
N LYS A 631 21.06 45.12 32.25
CA LYS A 631 20.07 45.73 33.14
C LYS A 631 19.54 47.06 32.58
N LEU A 632 20.41 47.91 32.02
CA LEU A 632 19.99 49.12 31.31
C LEU A 632 19.17 48.79 30.04
N GLU A 633 19.47 47.69 29.34
CA GLU A 633 18.69 47.26 28.17
C GLU A 633 17.31 46.74 28.51
N THR A 634 17.21 45.93 29.57
CA THR A 634 15.94 45.45 30.12
C THR A 634 15.06 46.62 30.58
N LEU A 635 15.64 47.63 31.23
CA LEU A 635 14.95 48.88 31.58
C LEU A 635 14.45 49.63 30.33
N GLY A 636 15.23 49.64 29.24
CA GLY A 636 14.84 50.26 27.97
C GLY A 636 13.65 49.59 27.29
N GLN A 637 13.70 48.27 27.11
CA GLN A 637 12.58 47.49 26.53
C GLN A 637 11.29 47.67 27.33
N GLY A 638 11.45 47.79 28.64
CA GLY A 638 10.39 48.09 29.56
C GLY A 638 9.75 49.48 29.37
N LEU A 639 10.57 50.51 29.21
CA LEU A 639 10.10 51.87 28.93
C LEU A 639 9.49 52.03 27.52
N ASP A 640 9.98 51.27 26.54
CA ASP A 640 9.39 51.20 25.20
C ASP A 640 7.96 50.63 25.29
N ALA A 641 7.78 49.54 26.02
CA ALA A 641 6.47 48.93 26.25
C ALA A 641 5.50 49.89 26.97
N LEU A 642 5.97 50.66 27.97
CA LEU A 642 5.16 51.69 28.64
C LEU A 642 4.77 52.83 27.69
N THR A 643 5.71 53.32 26.88
CA THR A 643 5.47 54.40 25.91
C THR A 643 4.42 54.00 24.89
N GLU A 644 4.57 52.81 24.30
CA GLU A 644 3.63 52.27 23.32
C GLU A 644 2.23 52.09 23.93
N THR A 645 2.15 51.61 25.17
CA THR A 645 0.89 51.45 25.91
C THR A 645 0.18 52.79 26.15
N VAL A 646 0.94 53.81 26.58
CA VAL A 646 0.39 55.16 26.82
C VAL A 646 -0.02 55.85 25.51
N SER A 647 0.67 55.57 24.40
CA SER A 647 0.29 56.07 23.07
C SER A 647 -0.95 55.38 22.48
N ALA A 648 -1.14 54.09 22.75
CA ALA A 648 -2.25 53.29 22.19
C ALA A 648 -3.62 53.57 22.84
N ILE A 649 -3.65 54.00 24.11
CA ILE A 649 -4.90 54.24 24.83
C ILE A 649 -5.45 55.64 24.52
N THR A 650 -6.64 55.71 23.91
CA THR A 650 -7.28 56.98 23.52
C THR A 650 -8.22 57.56 24.59
N GLY A 651 -8.57 56.81 25.64
CA GLY A 651 -9.59 57.17 26.63
C GLY A 651 -9.16 58.09 27.78
N ALA A 652 -7.86 58.24 28.06
CA ALA A 652 -7.36 59.12 29.11
C ALA A 652 -7.30 60.59 28.66
N GLU A 653 -7.51 61.55 29.58
CA GLU A 653 -7.40 63.00 29.30
C GLU A 653 -6.07 63.33 28.61
N ALA A 654 -6.14 64.10 27.51
CA ALA A 654 -4.98 64.40 26.66
C ALA A 654 -3.83 65.08 27.43
N THR A 655 -4.16 65.85 28.46
CA THR A 655 -3.22 66.49 29.40
C THR A 655 -2.42 65.46 30.20
N THR A 656 -3.08 64.48 30.81
CA THR A 656 -2.43 63.40 31.59
C THR A 656 -1.54 62.53 30.71
N ARG A 657 -2.00 62.20 29.50
CA ARG A 657 -1.20 61.42 28.53
C ARG A 657 0.07 62.16 28.11
N THR A 658 -0.05 63.46 27.83
CA THR A 658 1.11 64.29 27.45
C THR A 658 2.11 64.38 28.59
N ALA A 659 1.64 64.56 29.83
CA ALA A 659 2.50 64.59 31.02
C ALA A 659 3.20 63.25 31.30
N ILE A 660 2.54 62.11 31.08
CA ILE A 660 3.16 60.78 31.19
C ILE A 660 4.23 60.59 30.11
N ILE A 661 3.94 60.94 28.85
CA ILE A 661 4.90 60.84 27.73
C ILE A 661 6.13 61.72 27.98
N GLU A 662 5.94 62.94 28.48
CA GLU A 662 7.05 63.85 28.80
C GLU A 662 7.95 63.30 29.92
N ARG A 663 7.34 62.74 30.98
CA ARG A 663 8.08 62.09 32.08
C ARG A 663 8.85 60.85 31.60
N ILE A 664 8.23 60.00 30.78
CA ILE A 664 8.90 58.83 30.17
C ILE A 664 10.01 59.28 29.21
N SER A 665 9.80 60.34 28.43
CA SER A 665 10.81 60.89 27.52
C SER A 665 12.04 61.44 28.26
N ASN A 666 11.82 62.10 29.40
CA ASN A 666 12.91 62.54 30.27
C ASN A 666 13.68 61.34 30.85
N LEU A 667 12.98 60.31 31.30
CA LEU A 667 13.60 59.07 31.79
C LEU A 667 14.39 58.35 30.68
N PHE A 668 13.90 58.34 29.44
CA PHE A 668 14.63 57.86 28.26
C PHE A 668 15.91 58.64 28.01
N ALA A 669 15.88 59.97 28.16
CA ALA A 669 17.07 60.79 28.01
C ALA A 669 18.16 60.39 29.04
N HIS A 670 17.77 60.14 30.29
CA HIS A 670 18.68 59.66 31.33
C HIS A 670 19.19 58.23 31.06
N LEU A 671 18.32 57.31 30.66
CA LEU A 671 18.70 55.95 30.29
C LEU A 671 19.70 55.94 29.12
N ASN A 672 19.45 56.75 28.10
CA ASN A 672 20.32 56.85 26.92
C ASN A 672 21.68 57.50 27.27
N GLN A 673 21.70 58.49 28.17
CA GLN A 673 22.95 59.03 28.72
C GLN A 673 23.73 57.97 29.51
N GLY A 674 23.06 57.18 30.36
CA GLY A 674 23.65 56.07 31.08
C GLY A 674 24.23 54.99 30.14
N ARG A 675 23.47 54.58 29.13
CA ARG A 675 23.91 53.65 28.06
C ARG A 675 25.14 54.19 27.31
N ALA A 676 25.11 55.47 26.91
CA ALA A 676 26.22 56.09 26.19
C ALA A 676 27.50 56.15 27.04
N ARG A 677 27.40 56.51 28.33
CA ARG A 677 28.54 56.51 29.26
C ARG A 677 29.09 55.10 29.49
N ALA A 678 28.21 54.12 29.69
CA ALA A 678 28.60 52.71 29.86
C ALA A 678 29.30 52.15 28.61
N ARG A 679 28.72 52.37 27.42
CA ARG A 679 29.29 51.93 26.14
C ARG A 679 30.61 52.65 25.82
N ASN A 680 30.72 53.95 26.12
CA ASN A 680 31.98 54.67 25.94
C ASN A 680 33.08 54.15 26.87
N LYS A 681 32.76 53.84 28.14
CA LYS A 681 33.73 53.28 29.11
C LYS A 681 34.11 51.84 28.74
N LEU A 682 33.16 51.02 28.27
CA LEU A 682 33.41 49.68 27.72
C LEU A 682 34.36 49.75 26.50
N LYS A 683 34.07 50.66 25.55
CA LYS A 683 34.87 50.84 24.33
C LYS A 683 36.28 51.33 24.63
N SER A 684 36.46 52.22 25.64
CA SER A 684 37.77 52.73 26.05
C SER A 684 38.62 51.72 26.82
N LEU A 685 38.01 50.87 27.65
CA LEU A 685 38.73 49.83 28.40
C LEU A 685 39.07 48.62 27.51
N GLY A 686 38.23 48.32 26.52
CA GLY A 686 38.35 47.11 25.70
C GLY A 686 39.27 47.20 24.48
N TYR A 687 39.58 48.38 23.93
CA TYR A 687 40.19 48.44 22.57
C TYR A 687 41.59 47.83 22.48
N ASN A 688 42.49 48.14 23.41
CA ASN A 688 43.87 47.65 23.37
C ASN A 688 43.98 46.15 23.73
N GLU A 689 43.09 45.67 24.59
CA GLU A 689 42.99 44.25 24.97
C GLU A 689 42.31 43.43 23.85
N ALA A 690 41.27 43.99 23.23
CA ALA A 690 40.58 43.41 22.09
C ALA A 690 41.47 43.34 20.85
N LEU A 691 42.33 44.33 20.59
CA LEU A 691 43.27 44.30 19.46
C LEU A 691 44.26 43.12 19.57
N ALA A 692 44.80 42.88 20.77
CA ALA A 692 45.73 41.77 21.01
C ALA A 692 45.01 40.40 20.94
N GLN A 693 43.80 40.31 21.49
CA GLN A 693 43.00 39.08 21.48
C GLN A 693 42.46 38.73 20.09
N PHE A 694 41.94 39.73 19.35
CA PHE A 694 41.47 39.59 17.97
C PHE A 694 42.60 39.10 17.06
N SER A 695 43.78 39.73 17.12
CA SER A 695 44.94 39.33 16.31
C SER A 695 45.36 37.87 16.55
N ALA A 696 45.29 37.38 17.80
CA ALA A 696 45.62 35.99 18.14
C ALA A 696 44.54 35.00 17.65
N GLN A 697 43.26 35.31 17.85
CA GLN A 697 42.17 34.43 17.45
C GLN A 697 41.92 34.42 15.94
N PHE A 698 42.09 35.56 15.25
CA PHE A 698 42.01 35.66 13.79
C PHE A 698 43.11 34.84 13.10
N LYS A 699 44.30 34.79 13.71
CA LYS A 699 45.41 33.92 13.27
C LYS A 699 45.09 32.42 13.45
N LEU A 700 44.46 32.06 14.57
CA LEU A 700 44.00 30.68 14.82
C LEU A 700 42.86 30.26 13.87
N LEU A 701 41.95 31.17 13.54
CA LEU A 701 40.89 30.92 12.56
C LEU A 701 41.47 30.62 11.18
N SER A 702 42.48 31.40 10.75
CA SER A 702 43.18 31.16 9.48
C SER A 702 43.87 29.78 9.45
N GLN A 703 44.46 29.33 10.57
CA GLN A 703 45.03 27.98 10.67
C GLN A 703 43.96 26.89 10.69
N SER A 704 42.83 27.16 11.36
CA SER A 704 41.69 26.24 11.44
C SER A 704 41.00 26.07 10.08
N MET A 705 40.98 27.11 9.24
CA MET A 705 40.53 27.02 7.85
C MET A 705 41.38 26.05 7.04
N THR A 706 42.71 26.17 7.11
CA THR A 706 43.63 25.26 6.40
C THR A 706 43.47 23.82 6.90
N SER A 707 43.35 23.63 8.22
CA SER A 707 43.10 22.31 8.80
C SER A 707 41.73 21.74 8.39
N GLY A 708 40.69 22.57 8.40
CA GLY A 708 39.33 22.20 8.05
C GLY A 708 39.23 21.74 6.60
N LEU A 709 39.85 22.46 5.67
CA LEU A 709 39.94 22.07 4.26
C LEU A 709 40.65 20.71 4.09
N SER A 710 41.72 20.46 4.85
CA SER A 710 42.44 19.17 4.80
C SER A 710 41.64 17.99 5.38
N MET A 711 40.77 18.24 6.37
CA MET A 711 39.94 17.23 7.03
C MET A 711 38.60 16.98 6.31
N ALA A 712 38.17 17.91 5.48
CA ALA A 712 36.97 17.82 4.68
C ALA A 712 37.21 16.92 3.45
N THR A 713 37.15 15.60 3.65
CA THR A 713 37.36 14.58 2.61
C THR A 713 36.06 14.16 1.90
N SER A 714 34.92 14.76 2.26
CA SER A 714 33.62 14.53 1.62
C SER A 714 32.82 15.84 1.55
N PRO A 715 31.86 15.97 0.62
CA PRO A 715 31.00 17.15 0.52
C PRO A 715 30.28 17.49 1.83
N ASP A 716 29.76 16.50 2.54
CA ASP A 716 29.08 16.71 3.82
C ASP A 716 30.04 17.21 4.90
N ARG A 717 31.29 16.70 4.90
CA ARG A 717 32.32 17.20 5.82
C ARG A 717 32.80 18.61 5.45
N CYS A 718 32.72 19.02 4.18
CA CYS A 718 32.93 20.42 3.81
C CYS A 718 31.88 21.29 4.50
N ASP A 719 30.60 20.90 4.44
CA ASP A 719 29.50 21.64 5.08
C ASP A 719 29.62 21.67 6.60
N GLU A 720 30.01 20.55 7.23
CA GLU A 720 30.25 20.49 8.68
C GLU A 720 31.43 21.39 9.11
N GLN A 721 32.57 21.36 8.42
CA GLN A 721 33.72 22.19 8.75
C GLN A 721 33.46 23.66 8.42
N LEU A 722 32.75 23.96 7.33
CA LEU A 722 32.30 25.30 6.98
C LEU A 722 31.38 25.85 8.07
N ALA A 723 30.36 25.10 8.50
CA ALA A 723 29.47 25.51 9.58
C ALA A 723 30.23 25.75 10.89
N LYS A 724 31.21 24.90 11.21
CA LYS A 724 32.07 25.06 12.40
C LYS A 724 32.91 26.34 12.33
N LEU A 725 33.53 26.64 11.20
CA LEU A 725 34.33 27.85 11.00
C LEU A 725 33.45 29.11 10.92
N MET A 726 32.26 29.01 10.31
CA MET A 726 31.26 30.09 10.30
C MET A 726 30.78 30.41 11.71
N ASN A 727 30.57 29.40 12.56
CA ASN A 727 30.24 29.61 13.97
C ASN A 727 31.39 30.30 14.73
N GLN A 728 32.65 29.88 14.50
CA GLN A 728 33.82 30.56 15.10
C GLN A 728 33.97 32.00 14.60
N LEU A 729 33.68 32.26 13.32
CA LEU A 729 33.72 33.59 12.75
C LEU A 729 32.56 34.45 13.25
N GLN A 730 31.38 33.88 13.46
CA GLN A 730 30.24 34.54 14.09
C GLN A 730 30.48 34.81 15.58
N GLU A 731 31.20 33.93 16.27
CA GLU A 731 31.68 34.15 17.64
C GLU A 731 32.67 35.33 17.68
N LEU A 732 33.59 35.42 16.71
CA LEU A 732 34.48 36.58 16.55
C LEU A 732 33.71 37.85 16.21
N GLU A 733 32.73 37.79 15.30
CA GLU A 733 31.86 38.92 14.93
C GLU A 733 31.06 39.40 16.15
N SER A 734 30.52 38.48 16.93
CA SER A 734 29.82 38.77 18.17
C SER A 734 30.74 39.33 19.26
N GLN A 735 31.99 38.88 19.33
CA GLN A 735 32.95 39.28 20.36
C GLN A 735 33.63 40.62 20.06
N PHE A 736 33.83 40.95 18.78
CA PHE A 736 34.62 42.11 18.33
C PHE A 736 33.84 43.09 17.44
N GLY A 737 32.58 42.83 17.10
CA GLY A 737 31.75 43.63 16.21
C GLY A 737 31.41 45.05 16.70
N GLU A 738 31.79 45.41 17.92
CA GLU A 738 31.70 46.80 18.43
C GLU A 738 32.80 47.72 17.88
N TYR A 739 33.81 47.16 17.19
CA TYR A 739 34.92 47.87 16.58
C TYR A 739 34.86 47.77 15.05
N ASP A 740 34.43 48.85 14.40
CA ASP A 740 34.29 48.93 12.93
C ASP A 740 35.55 48.50 12.16
N ALA A 741 36.74 48.67 12.75
CA ALA A 741 38.02 48.27 12.17
C ALA A 741 38.18 46.74 12.02
N PHE A 742 37.61 45.93 12.93
CA PHE A 742 37.70 44.46 12.86
C PHE A 742 36.60 43.86 11.99
N LEU A 743 35.48 44.56 11.85
CA LEU A 743 34.30 44.09 11.13
C LEU A 743 34.59 43.94 9.62
N ALA A 744 35.38 44.85 9.05
CA ALA A 744 35.87 44.73 7.68
C ALA A 744 36.71 43.46 7.47
N ASP A 745 37.68 43.19 8.36
CA ASP A 745 38.55 42.00 8.28
C ASP A 745 37.76 40.68 8.47
N ILE A 746 36.74 40.68 9.34
CA ILE A 746 35.86 39.52 9.56
C ILE A 746 34.99 39.22 8.33
N LEU A 747 34.43 40.24 7.69
CA LEU A 747 33.61 40.07 6.49
C LEU A 747 34.44 39.54 5.32
N GLU A 748 35.64 40.08 5.11
CA GLU A 748 36.58 39.58 4.10
C GLU A 748 36.94 38.11 4.36
N LYS A 749 37.23 37.75 5.62
CA LYS A 749 37.55 36.36 5.97
C LYS A 749 36.37 35.41 5.82
N ARG A 750 35.15 35.89 6.04
CA ARG A 750 33.91 35.12 5.85
C ARG A 750 33.73 34.70 4.40
N GLU A 751 33.91 35.65 3.49
CA GLU A 751 33.85 35.43 2.06
C GLU A 751 34.94 34.43 1.63
N GLU A 752 36.19 34.63 2.08
CA GLU A 752 37.31 33.72 1.78
C GLU A 752 37.07 32.27 2.25
N ILE A 753 36.54 32.08 3.46
CA ILE A 753 36.21 30.75 3.99
C ILE A 753 35.10 30.11 3.16
N PHE A 754 34.03 30.85 2.85
CA PHE A 754 32.91 30.33 2.07
C PHE A 754 33.34 29.91 0.66
N GLU A 755 34.04 30.78 -0.06
CA GLU A 755 34.53 30.49 -1.41
C GLU A 755 35.49 29.29 -1.44
N SER A 756 36.39 29.18 -0.46
CA SER A 756 37.36 28.08 -0.40
C SER A 756 36.69 26.73 -0.13
N PHE A 757 35.70 26.67 0.76
CA PHE A 757 34.98 25.43 1.06
C PHE A 757 34.01 25.03 -0.07
N GLU A 758 33.36 25.99 -0.72
CA GLU A 758 32.54 25.74 -1.92
C GLU A 758 33.40 25.21 -3.08
N ALA A 759 34.55 25.82 -3.35
CA ALA A 759 35.47 25.34 -4.37
C ALA A 759 36.00 23.92 -4.06
N HIS A 760 36.33 23.63 -2.80
CA HIS A 760 36.78 22.30 -2.37
C HIS A 760 35.66 21.26 -2.44
N LYS A 761 34.44 21.62 -2.01
CA LYS A 761 33.24 20.79 -2.14
C LYS A 761 32.93 20.45 -3.59
N GLN A 762 32.99 21.44 -4.49
CA GLN A 762 32.82 21.23 -5.93
C GLN A 762 33.87 20.26 -6.47
N SER A 763 35.14 20.43 -6.10
CA SER A 763 36.21 19.50 -6.51
C SER A 763 35.96 18.06 -6.03
N LEU A 764 35.44 17.86 -4.81
CA LEU A 764 35.12 16.53 -4.28
C LEU A 764 33.89 15.91 -4.97
N LEU A 765 32.88 16.72 -5.30
CA LEU A 765 31.73 16.29 -6.08
C LEU A 765 32.15 15.85 -7.48
N ASP A 766 33.00 16.64 -8.15
CA ASP A 766 33.54 16.31 -9.47
C ASP A 766 34.36 15.01 -9.41
N GLU A 767 35.20 14.82 -8.37
CA GLU A 767 35.96 13.59 -8.17
C GLU A 767 35.05 12.37 -7.93
N ARG A 768 34.02 12.53 -7.09
CA ARG A 768 33.01 11.50 -6.81
C ARG A 768 32.26 11.11 -8.08
N GLN A 769 31.81 12.10 -8.86
CA GLN A 769 31.08 11.87 -10.10
C GLN A 769 31.97 11.21 -11.17
N ARG A 770 33.25 11.61 -11.26
CA ARG A 770 34.24 10.98 -12.14
C ARG A 770 34.51 9.52 -11.74
N LYS A 771 34.61 9.23 -10.43
CA LYS A 771 34.74 7.85 -9.91
C LYS A 771 33.50 7.02 -10.24
N ALA A 772 32.31 7.54 -9.98
CA ALA A 772 31.05 6.87 -10.32
C ALA A 772 30.95 6.61 -11.83
N GLN A 773 31.30 7.59 -12.68
CA GLN A 773 31.33 7.40 -14.13
C GLN A 773 32.31 6.31 -14.56
N THR A 774 33.51 6.27 -13.96
CA THR A 774 34.51 5.24 -14.27
C THR A 774 34.03 3.84 -13.90
N LEU A 775 33.35 3.70 -12.75
CA LEU A 775 32.76 2.42 -12.32
C LEU A 775 31.60 2.00 -13.23
N PHE A 776 30.75 2.94 -13.63
CA PHE A 776 29.65 2.70 -14.55
C PHE A 776 30.15 2.28 -15.94
N ASP A 777 31.14 2.97 -16.51
CA ASP A 777 31.76 2.60 -17.78
C ASP A 777 32.41 1.20 -17.71
N ALA A 778 33.02 0.86 -16.56
CA ALA A 778 33.57 -0.48 -16.33
C ALA A 778 32.45 -1.54 -16.26
N ALA A 779 31.33 -1.24 -15.59
CA ALA A 779 30.17 -2.11 -15.53
C ALA A 779 29.55 -2.33 -16.92
N GLN A 780 29.40 -1.27 -17.73
CA GLN A 780 28.92 -1.37 -19.11
C GLN A 780 29.79 -2.30 -19.97
N ARG A 781 31.12 -2.17 -19.89
CA ARG A 781 32.04 -3.07 -20.62
C ARG A 781 31.89 -4.52 -20.18
N ILE A 782 31.67 -4.77 -18.89
CA ILE A 782 31.43 -6.12 -18.39
C ILE A 782 30.07 -6.63 -18.88
N ILE A 783 29.01 -5.82 -18.86
CA ILE A 783 27.67 -6.16 -19.38
C ILE A 783 27.75 -6.51 -20.86
N ASP A 784 28.46 -5.74 -21.68
CA ASP A 784 28.68 -6.04 -23.10
C ASP A 784 29.44 -7.36 -23.29
N GLY A 785 30.43 -7.63 -22.44
CA GLY A 785 31.16 -8.89 -22.41
C GLY A 785 30.27 -10.08 -22.01
N VAL A 786 29.42 -9.90 -21.00
CA VAL A 786 28.42 -10.88 -20.53
C VAL A 786 27.41 -11.17 -21.63
N ARG A 787 26.93 -10.14 -22.35
CA ARG A 787 26.02 -10.26 -23.51
C ARG A 787 26.66 -11.07 -24.63
N LYS A 788 27.93 -10.84 -24.97
CA LYS A 788 28.65 -11.62 -25.99
C LYS A 788 28.92 -13.07 -25.54
N ARG A 789 29.23 -13.30 -24.26
CA ARG A 789 29.45 -14.66 -23.73
C ARG A 789 28.15 -15.45 -23.63
N SER A 790 27.05 -14.83 -23.21
CA SER A 790 25.76 -15.50 -23.04
C SER A 790 25.23 -16.08 -24.35
N GLN A 791 25.56 -15.47 -25.49
CA GLN A 791 25.21 -15.95 -26.83
C GLN A 791 25.94 -17.23 -27.30
N LYS A 792 26.98 -17.67 -26.58
CA LYS A 792 27.80 -18.85 -26.93
C LYS A 792 27.34 -20.16 -26.28
N PHE A 793 26.50 -20.09 -25.25
CA PHE A 793 25.99 -21.29 -24.57
C PHE A 793 24.96 -21.99 -25.44
N LYS A 794 24.90 -23.32 -25.34
CA LYS A 794 24.06 -24.18 -26.20
C LYS A 794 22.95 -24.90 -25.45
N ALA A 795 23.04 -24.93 -24.12
CA ALA A 795 22.05 -25.53 -23.23
C ALA A 795 21.62 -24.54 -22.14
N GLU A 796 20.36 -24.66 -21.72
CA GLU A 796 19.77 -23.77 -20.73
C GLU A 796 20.46 -23.90 -19.36
N ASP A 797 20.86 -25.11 -18.99
CA ASP A 797 21.61 -25.39 -17.75
C ASP A 797 22.98 -24.70 -17.73
N GLU A 798 23.69 -24.64 -18.86
CA GLU A 798 24.97 -23.95 -18.97
C GLU A 798 24.80 -22.43 -18.83
N LEU A 799 23.74 -21.89 -19.45
CA LEU A 799 23.40 -20.46 -19.37
C LEU A 799 23.01 -20.06 -17.93
N ASN A 800 22.19 -20.87 -17.26
CA ASN A 800 21.80 -20.65 -15.88
C ASN A 800 22.99 -20.80 -14.92
N THR A 801 23.89 -21.77 -15.16
CA THR A 801 25.13 -21.93 -14.39
C THR A 801 26.03 -20.71 -14.53
N PHE A 802 26.19 -20.17 -15.75
CA PHE A 802 26.93 -18.93 -16.00
C PHE A 802 26.32 -17.75 -15.23
N PHE A 803 25.00 -17.54 -15.31
CA PHE A 803 24.34 -16.44 -14.60
C PHE A 803 24.31 -16.59 -13.07
N SER A 804 24.49 -17.80 -12.56
CA SER A 804 24.53 -18.06 -11.11
C SER A 804 25.92 -17.91 -10.49
N SER A 805 26.99 -18.21 -11.24
CA SER A 805 28.31 -18.47 -10.65
C SER A 805 29.50 -17.78 -11.35
N ASP A 806 29.30 -17.07 -12.46
CA ASP A 806 30.42 -16.42 -13.15
C ASP A 806 31.02 -15.24 -12.33
N PRO A 807 32.35 -15.19 -12.15
CA PRO A 807 33.02 -14.13 -11.39
C PRO A 807 32.74 -12.71 -11.91
N LEU A 808 32.45 -12.52 -13.20
CA LEU A 808 32.13 -11.21 -13.76
C LEU A 808 30.79 -10.67 -13.25
N LEU A 809 29.84 -11.55 -12.93
CA LEU A 809 28.54 -11.16 -12.39
C LEU A 809 28.66 -10.76 -10.92
N ASN A 810 29.51 -11.47 -10.17
CA ASN A 810 29.89 -11.03 -8.83
C ASN A 810 30.62 -9.68 -8.87
N LYS A 811 31.46 -9.46 -9.88
CA LYS A 811 32.12 -8.16 -10.08
C LYS A 811 31.11 -7.06 -10.43
N LEU A 812 30.08 -7.33 -11.23
CA LEU A 812 28.99 -6.39 -11.51
C LEU A 812 28.21 -6.03 -10.25
N LYS A 813 27.86 -7.02 -9.40
CA LYS A 813 27.23 -6.76 -8.10
C LYS A 813 28.11 -5.89 -7.20
N GLN A 814 29.43 -6.14 -7.19
CA GLN A 814 30.38 -5.29 -6.47
C GLN A 814 30.44 -3.87 -7.03
N LEU A 815 30.43 -3.69 -8.36
CA LEU A 815 30.44 -2.37 -9.00
C LEU A 815 29.12 -1.61 -8.73
N SER A 816 27.97 -2.29 -8.80
CA SER A 816 26.67 -1.73 -8.41
C SER A 816 26.66 -1.30 -6.94
N GLN A 817 27.18 -2.13 -6.03
CA GLN A 817 27.33 -1.76 -4.62
C GLN A 817 28.28 -0.57 -4.43
N GLN A 818 29.41 -0.53 -5.13
CA GLN A 818 30.35 0.61 -5.08
C GLN A 818 29.73 1.91 -5.61
N LEU A 819 28.83 1.84 -6.61
CA LEU A 819 28.06 2.99 -7.08
C LEU A 819 27.07 3.47 -6.02
N ARG A 820 26.41 2.56 -5.29
CA ARG A 820 25.54 2.89 -4.15
C ARG A 820 26.32 3.51 -2.99
N ASP A 821 27.50 2.98 -2.68
CA ASP A 821 28.41 3.53 -1.66
C ASP A 821 28.92 4.94 -2.05
N LEU A 822 28.88 5.28 -3.34
CA LEU A 822 29.13 6.62 -3.87
C LEU A 822 27.85 7.44 -4.06
N ASP A 823 26.71 7.11 -3.43
CA ASP A 823 25.38 7.74 -3.56
C ASP A 823 24.90 7.98 -5.02
N ASP A 824 25.37 7.20 -5.99
CA ASP A 824 24.86 7.22 -7.38
C ASP A 824 23.94 6.02 -7.61
N ALA A 825 22.81 6.01 -6.90
CA ALA A 825 21.84 4.92 -6.93
C ALA A 825 21.21 4.70 -8.32
N VAL A 826 21.05 5.78 -9.09
CA VAL A 826 20.47 5.72 -10.45
C VAL A 826 21.35 4.88 -11.38
N LYS A 827 22.67 5.09 -11.38
CA LYS A 827 23.59 4.28 -12.20
C LYS A 827 23.73 2.85 -11.70
N ALA A 828 23.65 2.64 -10.38
CA ALA A 828 23.64 1.30 -9.81
C ALA A 828 22.41 0.49 -10.28
N ASP A 829 21.22 1.11 -10.23
CA ASP A 829 19.99 0.48 -10.65
C ASP A 829 19.94 0.25 -12.18
N ASP A 830 20.53 1.14 -12.98
CA ASP A 830 20.69 0.94 -14.43
C ASP A 830 21.60 -0.27 -14.74
N VAL A 831 22.72 -0.44 -14.01
CA VAL A 831 23.58 -1.62 -14.13
C VAL A 831 22.82 -2.92 -13.80
N ASP A 832 22.04 -2.93 -12.72
CA ASP A 832 21.24 -4.09 -12.31
C ASP A 832 20.12 -4.40 -13.33
N ALA A 833 19.45 -3.37 -13.84
CA ALA A 833 18.40 -3.50 -14.86
C ALA A 833 18.96 -4.02 -16.19
N GLN A 834 20.08 -3.48 -16.66
CA GLN A 834 20.75 -3.94 -17.88
C GLN A 834 21.22 -5.40 -17.75
N LEU A 835 21.74 -5.80 -16.59
CA LEU A 835 22.13 -7.19 -16.35
C LEU A 835 20.92 -8.14 -16.43
N LYS A 836 19.79 -7.76 -15.80
CA LYS A 836 18.53 -8.52 -15.89
C LYS A 836 18.06 -8.63 -17.35
N GLY A 837 18.08 -7.52 -18.09
CA GLY A 837 17.72 -7.50 -19.51
C GLY A 837 18.59 -8.42 -20.37
N VAL A 838 19.92 -8.45 -20.12
CA VAL A 838 20.83 -9.36 -20.82
C VAL A 838 20.55 -10.83 -20.52
N LYS A 839 20.15 -11.17 -19.28
CA LYS A 839 19.74 -12.54 -18.91
C LYS A 839 18.49 -12.96 -19.69
N ASP A 840 17.44 -12.15 -19.65
CA ASP A 840 16.16 -12.47 -20.30
C ASP A 840 16.33 -12.59 -21.83
N GLN A 841 17.13 -11.70 -22.43
CA GLN A 841 17.44 -11.76 -23.86
C GLN A 841 18.26 -12.99 -24.23
N ALA A 842 19.20 -13.42 -23.39
CA ALA A 842 20.01 -14.61 -23.64
C ALA A 842 19.17 -15.90 -23.60
N VAL A 843 18.24 -16.02 -22.65
CA VAL A 843 17.31 -17.16 -22.57
C VAL A 843 16.44 -17.26 -23.82
N ARG A 844 15.87 -16.12 -24.26
CA ARG A 844 15.07 -16.06 -25.50
C ARG A 844 15.89 -16.43 -26.73
N SER A 845 17.08 -15.86 -26.89
CA SER A 845 17.95 -16.13 -28.03
C SER A 845 18.43 -17.58 -28.08
N LEU A 846 18.65 -18.21 -26.93
CA LEU A 846 18.99 -19.63 -26.86
C LEU A 846 17.85 -20.52 -27.37
N ARG A 847 16.61 -20.23 -26.94
CA ARG A 847 15.42 -20.96 -27.38
C ARG A 847 15.19 -20.83 -28.90
N ASP A 848 15.30 -19.60 -29.41
CA ASP A 848 15.18 -19.36 -30.85
C ASP A 848 16.28 -20.08 -31.65
N LYS A 849 17.51 -20.16 -31.12
CA LYS A 849 18.61 -20.90 -31.75
C LYS A 849 18.37 -22.41 -31.73
N SER A 850 17.90 -22.98 -30.61
CA SER A 850 17.63 -24.41 -30.50
C SER A 850 16.52 -24.89 -31.45
N ASP A 851 15.57 -24.01 -31.77
CA ASP A 851 14.43 -24.34 -32.64
C ASP A 851 14.79 -24.29 -34.13
N ILE A 852 15.77 -23.46 -34.53
CA ILE A 852 16.06 -23.12 -35.94
C ILE A 852 17.34 -23.78 -36.49
N TYR A 853 18.36 -23.97 -35.65
CA TYR A 853 19.71 -24.38 -36.09
C TYR A 853 20.01 -25.85 -35.74
N GLU A 854 20.47 -26.62 -36.73
CA GLU A 854 21.09 -27.95 -36.56
C GLU A 854 22.60 -27.85 -36.79
N ASP A 855 23.35 -28.89 -36.39
CA ASP A 855 24.81 -29.02 -36.66
C ASP A 855 25.64 -27.81 -36.18
N ASP A 856 25.42 -27.42 -34.92
CA ASP A 856 26.19 -26.39 -34.23
C ASP A 856 26.12 -24.98 -34.87
N GLY A 857 24.96 -24.61 -35.41
CA GLY A 857 24.74 -23.29 -36.02
C GLY A 857 25.18 -23.19 -37.48
N LYS A 858 25.75 -24.26 -38.05
CA LYS A 858 26.21 -24.28 -39.45
C LYS A 858 25.10 -24.60 -40.45
N VAL A 859 23.97 -25.13 -39.98
CA VAL A 859 22.85 -25.53 -40.83
C VAL A 859 21.54 -24.97 -40.29
N ILE A 860 20.85 -24.14 -41.08
CA ILE A 860 19.47 -23.72 -40.78
C ILE A 860 18.52 -24.79 -41.33
N LYS A 861 17.58 -25.25 -40.48
CA LYS A 861 16.52 -26.18 -40.86
C LYS A 861 15.19 -25.45 -41.00
N LEU A 862 14.68 -25.39 -42.23
CA LEU A 862 13.34 -24.85 -42.53
C LEU A 862 12.42 -25.99 -42.98
N GLY A 863 11.62 -26.48 -42.04
CA GLY A 863 10.79 -27.68 -42.22
C GLY A 863 11.61 -28.98 -42.24
N PRO A 864 10.97 -30.14 -42.52
CA PRO A 864 11.63 -31.44 -42.36
C PRO A 864 12.68 -31.78 -43.43
N ARG A 865 12.73 -31.06 -44.56
CA ARG A 865 13.56 -31.42 -45.73
C ARG A 865 14.63 -30.40 -46.13
N HIS A 866 14.49 -29.13 -45.80
CA HIS A 866 15.41 -28.10 -46.32
C HIS A 866 16.48 -27.75 -45.27
N ARG A 867 17.74 -27.86 -45.69
CA ARG A 867 18.95 -27.55 -44.90
C ARG A 867 19.81 -26.60 -45.70
N PHE A 868 20.20 -25.48 -45.09
CA PHE A 868 21.05 -24.46 -45.72
C PHE A 868 22.32 -24.28 -44.91
N SER A 869 23.48 -24.32 -45.58
CA SER A 869 24.76 -24.00 -44.94
C SER A 869 24.85 -22.50 -44.65
N VAL A 870 25.20 -22.14 -43.43
CA VAL A 870 25.32 -20.75 -43.00
C VAL A 870 26.80 -20.43 -42.76
N ASN A 871 27.30 -19.39 -43.42
CA ASN A 871 28.58 -18.80 -43.06
C ASN A 871 28.37 -17.88 -41.85
N THR A 872 28.99 -18.21 -40.72
CA THR A 872 28.85 -17.48 -39.46
C THR A 872 30.00 -16.50 -39.22
N GLN A 873 30.89 -16.28 -40.20
CA GLN A 873 31.93 -15.26 -40.11
C GLN A 873 31.32 -13.86 -40.30
N GLU A 874 31.67 -12.92 -39.42
CA GLU A 874 31.32 -11.51 -39.61
C GLU A 874 31.98 -10.95 -40.88
N LEU A 875 31.21 -10.22 -41.67
CA LEU A 875 31.70 -9.54 -42.86
C LEU A 875 32.57 -8.36 -42.43
N ASP A 876 33.88 -8.48 -42.65
CA ASP A 876 34.84 -7.42 -42.32
C ASP A 876 35.73 -7.08 -43.53
N LEU A 877 35.88 -5.79 -43.79
CA LEU A 877 36.67 -5.29 -44.92
C LEU A 877 38.13 -5.15 -44.48
N THR A 878 38.97 -6.03 -45.00
CA THR A 878 40.39 -6.10 -44.66
C THR A 878 41.23 -5.73 -45.87
N LEU A 879 42.37 -5.07 -45.64
CA LEU A 879 43.37 -4.84 -46.68
C LEU A 879 44.45 -5.90 -46.54
N LEU A 880 44.56 -6.79 -47.52
CA LEU A 880 45.44 -7.95 -47.46
C LEU A 880 46.48 -7.91 -48.59
N PRO A 881 47.76 -8.21 -48.30
CA PRO A 881 48.76 -8.41 -49.33
C PRO A 881 48.49 -9.75 -50.05
N ARG A 882 48.34 -9.71 -51.37
CA ARG A 882 48.19 -10.90 -52.20
C ARG A 882 49.22 -10.85 -53.33
N GLY A 883 50.31 -11.60 -53.16
CA GLY A 883 51.48 -11.48 -54.03
C GLY A 883 52.18 -10.15 -53.81
N ASP A 884 52.28 -9.34 -54.86
CA ASP A 884 52.99 -8.06 -54.88
C ASP A 884 52.07 -6.83 -54.72
N GLU A 885 50.76 -7.04 -54.55
CA GLU A 885 49.74 -5.99 -54.53
C GLU A 885 48.78 -6.13 -53.32
N LEU A 886 48.35 -5.00 -52.76
CA LEU A 886 47.32 -4.95 -51.70
C LEU A 886 45.92 -5.04 -52.30
N HIS A 887 45.06 -5.85 -51.68
CA HIS A 887 43.67 -6.04 -52.07
C HIS A 887 42.72 -5.75 -50.91
N PHE A 888 41.63 -5.07 -51.17
CA PHE A 888 40.48 -5.03 -50.27
C PHE A 888 39.75 -6.38 -50.36
N HIS A 889 39.62 -7.06 -49.24
CA HIS A 889 38.95 -8.35 -49.11
C HIS A 889 37.81 -8.25 -48.10
N LEU A 890 36.62 -8.68 -48.50
CA LEU A 890 35.49 -8.79 -47.58
C LEU A 890 35.45 -10.21 -47.00
N SER A 891 35.87 -10.33 -45.75
CA SER A 891 35.97 -11.59 -45.01
C SER A 891 34.63 -12.33 -45.01
N GLY A 892 34.65 -13.65 -45.25
CA GLY A 892 33.42 -14.45 -45.36
C GLY A 892 32.76 -14.44 -46.74
N THR A 893 33.37 -13.76 -47.73
CA THR A 893 32.96 -13.79 -49.14
C THR A 893 34.15 -14.06 -50.05
N ASP A 894 33.91 -14.35 -51.33
CA ASP A 894 34.97 -14.49 -52.34
C ASP A 894 35.38 -13.13 -52.97
N PHE A 895 35.03 -12.00 -52.34
CA PHE A 895 35.27 -10.67 -52.89
C PHE A 895 36.71 -10.19 -52.64
N TYR A 896 37.41 -9.83 -53.71
CA TYR A 896 38.74 -9.20 -53.69
C TYR A 896 38.80 -8.07 -54.72
N GLU A 897 39.31 -6.91 -54.31
CA GLU A 897 39.50 -5.75 -55.19
C GLU A 897 40.90 -5.15 -55.01
N PRO A 898 41.71 -5.01 -56.08
CA PRO A 898 43.05 -4.43 -55.99
C PRO A 898 43.00 -2.94 -55.57
N CYS A 899 43.88 -2.56 -54.64
CA CYS A 899 43.96 -1.19 -54.13
C CYS A 899 44.82 -0.30 -55.05
N HIS A 900 44.19 0.59 -55.82
CA HIS A 900 44.86 1.47 -56.78
C HIS A 900 45.12 2.90 -56.25
N ASN A 901 45.67 3.03 -55.04
CA ASN A 901 46.04 4.33 -54.47
C ASN A 901 47.53 4.64 -54.70
N ALA A 902 47.84 5.72 -55.42
CA ALA A 902 49.20 6.10 -55.79
C ALA A 902 50.10 6.44 -54.60
N GLU A 903 49.57 7.06 -53.54
CA GLU A 903 50.33 7.36 -52.32
C GLU A 903 50.66 6.07 -51.55
N LEU A 904 49.69 5.15 -51.46
CA LEU A 904 49.89 3.86 -50.81
C LEU A 904 50.91 3.00 -51.59
N LEU A 905 50.84 2.98 -52.92
CA LEU A 905 51.81 2.25 -53.77
C LEU A 905 53.25 2.75 -53.57
N ASN A 906 53.45 4.04 -53.28
CA ASN A 906 54.78 4.59 -52.96
C ASN A 906 55.34 4.10 -51.61
N THR A 907 54.50 3.46 -50.77
CA THR A 907 54.92 2.87 -49.48
C THR A 907 55.19 1.36 -49.55
N ARG A 908 55.24 0.78 -50.76
CA ARG A 908 55.38 -0.67 -50.98
C ARG A 908 56.57 -1.31 -50.25
N SER A 909 57.67 -0.60 -50.07
CA SER A 909 58.84 -1.06 -49.31
C SER A 909 58.57 -1.33 -47.83
N TYR A 910 57.49 -0.77 -47.28
CA TYR A 910 57.13 -0.89 -45.87
C TYR A 910 55.99 -1.90 -45.60
N TRP A 911 55.35 -2.44 -46.64
CA TRP A 911 54.18 -3.32 -46.47
C TRP A 911 54.51 -4.66 -45.80
N SER A 912 55.76 -5.11 -45.87
CA SER A 912 56.25 -6.32 -45.20
C SER A 912 56.84 -6.05 -43.81
N MET A 913 56.92 -4.79 -43.36
CA MET A 913 57.44 -4.47 -42.02
C MET A 913 56.37 -4.78 -40.97
N ALA A 914 56.65 -5.78 -40.12
CA ALA A 914 55.76 -6.15 -39.02
C ALA A 914 55.81 -5.11 -37.87
N MET A 915 56.93 -4.41 -37.70
CA MET A 915 57.15 -3.41 -36.64
C MET A 915 57.96 -2.23 -37.17
N ALA A 916 57.78 -1.04 -36.60
CA ALA A 916 58.52 0.16 -37.03
C ALA A 916 60.02 0.14 -36.66
N SER A 917 60.38 -0.66 -35.66
CA SER A 917 61.73 -0.79 -35.12
C SER A 917 62.57 -1.91 -35.76
N GLU A 918 62.02 -2.65 -36.74
CA GLU A 918 62.69 -3.82 -37.32
C GLU A 918 62.41 -3.95 -38.83
N SER A 919 63.45 -4.26 -39.58
CA SER A 919 63.38 -4.63 -41.00
C SER A 919 64.43 -5.68 -41.32
N ASP A 920 64.39 -6.25 -42.52
CA ASP A 920 65.41 -7.20 -43.00
C ASP A 920 66.84 -6.63 -42.96
N GLN A 921 67.00 -5.31 -42.86
CA GLN A 921 68.29 -4.62 -42.84
C GLN A 921 68.65 -3.98 -41.50
N VAL A 922 67.71 -3.85 -40.56
CA VAL A 922 67.89 -3.12 -39.31
C VAL A 922 67.21 -3.88 -38.18
N SER A 923 67.98 -4.27 -37.18
CA SER A 923 67.47 -4.92 -35.97
C SER A 923 66.88 -3.91 -34.97
N ARG A 924 66.02 -4.39 -34.07
CA ARG A 924 65.45 -3.59 -32.96
C ARG A 924 66.52 -2.93 -32.10
N ALA A 925 67.63 -3.62 -31.85
CA ALA A 925 68.73 -3.08 -31.05
C ALA A 925 69.45 -1.90 -31.73
N GLU A 926 69.69 -1.99 -33.05
CA GLU A 926 70.30 -0.90 -33.83
C GLU A 926 69.38 0.32 -33.90
N TYR A 927 68.08 0.09 -34.10
CA TYR A 927 67.09 1.16 -34.11
C TYR A 927 66.97 1.85 -32.75
N LEU A 928 67.02 1.09 -31.64
CA LEU A 928 67.04 1.63 -30.28
C LEU A 928 68.29 2.48 -30.02
N ALA A 929 69.47 1.98 -30.40
CA ALA A 929 70.72 2.71 -30.27
C ALA A 929 70.69 4.04 -31.05
N TYR A 930 70.22 4.01 -32.30
CA TYR A 930 70.06 5.20 -33.13
C TYR A 930 69.07 6.20 -32.51
N SER A 931 67.90 5.73 -32.08
CA SER A 931 66.85 6.61 -31.53
C SER A 931 67.32 7.34 -30.27
N VAL A 932 68.03 6.64 -29.39
CA VAL A 932 68.61 7.22 -28.17
C VAL A 932 69.69 8.24 -28.51
N LEU A 933 70.57 7.94 -29.48
CA LEU A 933 71.62 8.86 -29.92
C LEU A 933 71.03 10.15 -30.52
N ILE A 934 70.01 10.05 -31.36
CA ILE A 934 69.33 11.20 -31.95
C ILE A 934 68.55 12.01 -30.92
N ALA A 935 67.88 11.35 -29.97
CA ALA A 935 67.18 12.03 -28.88
C ALA A 935 68.16 12.86 -28.04
N ALA A 936 69.34 12.31 -27.76
CA ALA A 936 70.41 13.01 -27.06
C ALA A 936 71.05 14.16 -27.87
N GLU A 937 71.18 14.02 -29.19
CA GLU A 937 71.64 15.12 -30.07
C GLU A 937 70.64 16.29 -30.08
N ARG A 938 69.35 15.99 -29.94
CA ARG A 938 68.26 16.99 -29.99
C ARG A 938 67.83 17.52 -28.63
N HIS A 939 68.47 17.10 -27.53
CA HIS A 939 68.08 17.43 -26.16
C HIS A 939 66.61 17.07 -25.85
N GLN A 940 66.15 15.93 -26.36
CA GLN A 940 64.78 15.44 -26.19
C GLN A 940 64.72 14.37 -25.11
N GLU A 941 63.58 14.29 -24.42
CA GLU A 941 63.32 13.28 -23.38
C GLU A 941 64.35 13.29 -22.23
N GLY A 942 64.93 14.47 -21.95
CA GLY A 942 65.91 14.67 -20.88
C GLY A 942 67.28 14.05 -21.17
N LEU A 943 67.54 13.61 -22.41
CA LEU A 943 68.82 13.06 -22.82
C LEU A 943 69.70 14.12 -23.46
N GLU A 944 70.99 14.08 -23.14
CA GLU A 944 72.03 14.90 -23.76
C GLU A 944 73.21 14.02 -24.14
N ILE A 945 73.98 14.41 -25.16
CA ILE A 945 75.19 13.68 -25.57
C ILE A 945 76.17 13.54 -24.40
N ALA A 946 76.32 14.59 -23.58
CA ALA A 946 77.17 14.53 -22.38
C ALA A 946 76.71 13.45 -21.39
N THR A 947 75.40 13.32 -21.17
CA THR A 947 74.79 12.31 -20.30
C THR A 947 75.00 10.90 -20.84
N LEU A 948 74.85 10.69 -22.16
CA LEU A 948 75.15 9.40 -22.80
C LEU A 948 76.63 9.04 -22.71
N MET A 949 77.53 10.01 -22.90
CA MET A 949 78.98 9.82 -22.76
C MET A 949 79.38 9.47 -21.33
N GLN A 950 78.75 10.08 -20.34
CA GLN A 950 78.96 9.76 -18.94
C GLN A 950 78.44 8.35 -18.62
N ALA A 951 77.20 8.04 -19.04
CA ALA A 951 76.58 6.73 -18.83
C ALA A 951 77.38 5.61 -19.52
N ARG A 952 78.02 5.86 -20.66
CA ARG A 952 78.90 4.91 -21.34
C ARG A 952 80.02 4.37 -20.44
N ASN A 953 80.55 5.18 -19.53
CA ASN A 953 81.65 4.76 -18.65
C ASN A 953 81.20 3.78 -17.55
N ASP A 954 79.88 3.63 -17.34
CA ASP A 954 79.27 2.64 -16.45
C ASP A 954 78.21 1.84 -17.23
N ARG A 955 78.57 0.61 -17.59
CA ARG A 955 77.69 -0.31 -18.34
C ARG A 955 76.31 -0.44 -17.72
N GLN A 956 76.21 -0.49 -16.40
CA GLN A 956 74.94 -0.69 -15.72
C GLN A 956 74.06 0.56 -15.80
N GLN A 957 74.68 1.74 -15.71
CA GLN A 957 74.00 3.02 -15.89
C GLN A 957 73.50 3.22 -17.33
N LEU A 958 74.31 2.83 -18.34
CA LEU A 958 73.90 2.87 -19.74
C LEU A 958 72.70 1.94 -20.02
N LEU A 959 72.72 0.72 -19.50
CA LEU A 959 71.61 -0.22 -19.67
C LEU A 959 70.32 0.25 -18.99
N GLU A 960 70.43 0.87 -17.82
CA GLU A 960 69.26 1.42 -17.12
C GLU A 960 68.64 2.58 -17.90
N LEU A 961 69.46 3.46 -18.47
CA LEU A 961 69.01 4.54 -19.34
C LEU A 961 68.29 4.00 -20.59
N LEU A 962 68.85 2.98 -21.25
CA LEU A 962 68.23 2.35 -22.42
C LEU A 962 66.89 1.68 -22.09
N ARG A 963 66.78 1.06 -20.91
CA ARG A 963 65.53 0.48 -20.43
C ARG A 963 64.47 1.54 -20.17
N GLN A 964 64.82 2.60 -19.47
CA GLN A 964 63.91 3.72 -19.20
C GLN A 964 63.44 4.38 -20.50
N TYR A 965 64.31 4.46 -21.50
CA TYR A 965 63.95 4.98 -22.83
C TYR A 965 63.02 4.03 -23.62
N ALA A 966 63.22 2.72 -23.51
CA ALA A 966 62.42 1.71 -24.21
C ALA A 966 61.06 1.43 -23.54
N GLU A 967 60.95 1.60 -22.22
CA GLU A 967 59.76 1.28 -21.41
C GLU A 967 58.46 1.97 -21.90
N PRO A 968 58.42 3.28 -22.21
CA PRO A 968 57.22 3.91 -22.77
C PRO A 968 56.93 3.48 -24.22
N ARG A 969 57.86 2.81 -24.91
CA ARG A 969 57.81 2.44 -26.34
C ARG A 969 57.39 0.99 -26.58
N TYR A 970 56.36 0.53 -25.87
CA TYR A 970 55.87 -0.86 -25.96
C TYR A 970 55.47 -1.32 -27.38
N LYS A 971 55.13 -0.38 -28.28
CA LYS A 971 54.79 -0.66 -29.70
C LYS A 971 56.00 -1.01 -30.57
N GLU A 972 57.22 -0.72 -30.11
CA GLU A 972 58.47 -0.99 -30.82
C GLU A 972 59.05 -2.38 -30.45
N GLY A 973 58.35 -3.16 -29.61
CA GLY A 973 58.66 -4.57 -29.39
C GLY A 973 60.00 -4.85 -28.71
N TYR A 974 60.52 -3.95 -27.86
CA TYR A 974 61.79 -4.19 -27.18
C TYR A 974 61.68 -5.29 -26.11
N GLU A 975 62.67 -6.17 -26.06
CA GLU A 975 62.77 -7.27 -25.11
C GLU A 975 63.89 -6.91 -24.14
N ARG A 976 63.52 -6.75 -22.89
CA ARG A 976 64.44 -6.39 -21.82
C ARG A 976 65.48 -7.49 -21.62
N GLY A 977 66.75 -7.10 -21.55
CA GLY A 977 67.90 -7.99 -21.49
C GLY A 977 68.47 -8.39 -22.84
N ILE A 978 67.78 -8.11 -23.96
CA ILE A 978 68.21 -8.45 -25.32
C ILE A 978 68.49 -7.15 -26.10
N HIS A 979 67.45 -6.36 -26.37
CA HIS A 979 67.61 -5.18 -27.24
C HIS A 979 68.29 -4.01 -26.53
N ASP A 980 68.04 -3.79 -25.24
CA ASP A 980 68.76 -2.82 -24.40
C ASP A 980 70.24 -3.20 -24.25
N HIS A 981 70.53 -4.50 -24.12
CA HIS A 981 71.89 -5.01 -24.04
C HIS A 981 72.66 -4.74 -25.34
N ASP A 982 72.12 -5.14 -26.48
CA ASP A 982 72.79 -5.02 -27.77
C ASP A 982 72.87 -3.57 -28.23
N ALA A 983 71.83 -2.76 -27.99
CA ALA A 983 71.88 -1.31 -28.23
C ALA A 983 72.99 -0.64 -27.39
N GLY A 984 73.16 -1.08 -26.14
CA GLY A 984 74.25 -0.63 -25.30
C GLY A 984 75.62 -0.98 -25.87
N LEU A 985 75.79 -2.18 -26.44
CA LEU A 985 77.07 -2.57 -27.06
C LEU A 985 77.39 -1.69 -28.28
N ILE A 986 76.37 -1.35 -29.08
CA ILE A 986 76.51 -0.46 -30.22
C ILE A 986 76.93 0.94 -29.75
N LEU A 987 76.23 1.51 -28.77
CA LEU A 987 76.52 2.86 -28.26
C LEU A 987 77.90 2.97 -27.62
N GLU A 988 78.38 1.93 -26.93
CA GLU A 988 79.74 1.92 -26.36
C GLU A 988 80.86 2.12 -27.38
N TRP A 989 80.64 1.61 -28.60
CA TRP A 989 81.58 1.75 -29.71
C TRP A 989 81.34 3.00 -30.54
N VAL A 990 80.08 3.36 -30.77
CA VAL A 990 79.71 4.48 -31.64
C VAL A 990 79.96 5.82 -30.96
N LEU A 991 79.63 5.97 -29.67
CA LEU A 991 79.72 7.27 -28.98
C LEU A 991 81.13 7.91 -29.06
N PRO A 992 82.24 7.20 -28.77
CA PRO A 992 83.58 7.79 -28.89
C PRO A 992 83.93 8.23 -30.32
N GLN A 993 83.50 7.44 -31.31
CA GLN A 993 83.73 7.79 -32.71
C GLN A 993 82.86 8.98 -33.10
N TYR A 994 81.67 9.10 -32.54
CA TYR A 994 80.75 10.21 -32.74
C TYR A 994 81.33 11.53 -32.20
N GLU A 995 81.97 11.50 -31.02
CA GLU A 995 82.69 12.66 -30.46
C GLU A 995 83.97 12.97 -31.23
N LEU A 996 84.79 11.96 -31.54
CA LEU A 996 86.04 12.15 -32.30
C LEU A 996 85.81 12.64 -33.73
N ALA A 997 84.74 12.20 -34.39
CA ALA A 997 84.39 12.64 -35.72
C ALA A 997 84.01 14.13 -35.74
N ASP A 998 83.48 14.66 -34.64
CA ASP A 998 82.98 16.04 -34.53
C ASP A 998 82.16 16.41 -35.79
N LEU A 999 82.50 17.49 -36.51
CA LEU A 999 81.77 17.89 -37.71
C LEU A 999 81.87 16.86 -38.85
N LEU A 1000 82.89 15.99 -38.88
CA LEU A 1000 83.05 14.97 -39.93
C LEU A 1000 81.91 13.95 -39.98
N ARG A 1001 81.08 13.86 -38.93
CA ARG A 1001 79.85 13.05 -38.92
C ARG A 1001 78.81 13.53 -39.93
N PHE A 1002 78.89 14.79 -40.37
CA PHE A 1002 78.02 15.36 -41.38
C PHE A 1002 78.60 15.18 -42.80
N ASP A 1003 77.68 15.04 -43.77
CA ASP A 1003 77.99 14.87 -45.19
C ASP A 1003 78.98 15.94 -45.70
N PRO A 1004 80.00 15.59 -46.53
CA PRO A 1004 80.98 16.54 -47.03
C PRO A 1004 80.36 17.74 -47.76
N LEU A 1005 79.25 17.55 -48.49
CA LEU A 1005 78.55 18.62 -49.20
C LEU A 1005 77.83 19.55 -48.21
N ALA A 1006 77.16 19.00 -47.20
CA ALA A 1006 76.52 19.78 -46.15
C ALA A 1006 77.54 20.62 -45.38
N ARG A 1007 78.70 20.05 -45.03
CA ARG A 1007 79.82 20.77 -44.42
C ARG A 1007 80.39 21.85 -45.33
N ALA A 1008 80.55 21.58 -46.62
CA ALA A 1008 81.04 22.57 -47.58
C ALA A 1008 80.06 23.74 -47.71
N TRP A 1009 78.75 23.49 -47.78
CA TRP A 1009 77.73 24.52 -47.76
C TRP A 1009 77.71 25.31 -46.46
N ALA A 1010 77.81 24.63 -45.31
CA ALA A 1010 77.88 25.29 -44.01
C ALA A 1010 79.14 26.17 -43.90
N ALA A 1011 80.30 25.69 -44.36
CA ALA A 1011 81.54 26.46 -44.37
C ALA A 1011 81.48 27.64 -45.35
N LEU A 1012 80.88 27.48 -46.54
CA LEU A 1012 80.68 28.56 -47.50
C LEU A 1012 79.72 29.62 -46.96
N PHE A 1013 78.59 29.18 -46.40
CA PHE A 1013 77.63 30.03 -45.72
C PHE A 1013 78.33 30.81 -44.59
N TRP A 1014 79.08 30.12 -43.73
CA TRP A 1014 79.82 30.74 -42.65
C TRP A 1014 80.86 31.75 -43.15
N ALA A 1015 81.69 31.36 -44.13
CA ALA A 1015 82.70 32.25 -44.71
C ALA A 1015 82.11 33.54 -45.33
N THR A 1016 80.89 33.46 -45.87
CA THR A 1016 80.20 34.60 -46.50
C THR A 1016 79.38 35.45 -45.54
N THR A 1017 78.97 34.90 -44.39
CA THR A 1017 78.07 35.58 -43.43
C THR A 1017 78.73 35.93 -42.10
N GLN A 1018 79.90 35.39 -41.77
CA GLN A 1018 80.57 35.60 -40.47
C GLN A 1018 80.92 37.06 -40.15
N GLU A 1019 81.09 37.92 -41.16
CA GLU A 1019 81.38 39.36 -40.98
C GLU A 1019 80.13 40.21 -40.73
N GLN A 1020 78.94 39.62 -40.78
CA GLN A 1020 77.68 40.32 -40.49
C GLN A 1020 77.47 40.42 -38.97
N ASP A 1021 76.99 41.57 -38.51
CA ASP A 1021 76.90 41.95 -37.08
C ASP A 1021 76.27 40.84 -36.21
N ILE A 1022 75.16 40.26 -36.64
CA ILE A 1022 74.41 39.26 -35.86
C ILE A 1022 75.18 37.92 -35.78
N GLN A 1023 75.73 37.46 -36.90
CA GLN A 1023 76.45 36.20 -37.03
C GLN A 1023 77.81 36.22 -36.33
N SER A 1024 78.46 37.39 -36.26
CA SER A 1024 79.72 37.58 -35.54
C SER A 1024 79.62 37.25 -34.03
N HIS A 1025 78.41 37.36 -33.46
CA HIS A 1025 78.10 37.01 -32.08
C HIS A 1025 77.73 35.53 -31.88
N TRP A 1026 77.51 34.74 -32.93
CA TRP A 1026 77.10 33.34 -32.81
C TRP A 1026 78.16 32.44 -32.15
N PRO A 1027 79.47 32.59 -32.39
CA PRO A 1027 80.48 31.79 -31.68
C PRO A 1027 80.46 32.05 -30.17
N LEU A 1028 80.26 33.31 -29.76
CA LEU A 1028 80.11 33.72 -28.36
C LEU A 1028 78.83 33.14 -27.73
N ARG A 1029 77.72 33.10 -28.49
CA ARG A 1029 76.47 32.45 -28.08
C ARG A 1029 76.52 30.93 -28.05
N ALA A 1030 77.37 30.31 -28.87
CA ALA A 1030 77.51 28.86 -28.90
C ALA A 1030 78.46 28.34 -27.80
N GLN A 1031 79.30 29.23 -27.23
CA GLN A 1031 80.18 28.94 -26.09
C GLN A 1031 79.53 29.23 -24.74
N SER A 1032 78.43 29.98 -24.71
CA SER A 1032 77.58 30.26 -23.53
C SER A 1032 76.45 29.26 -23.43
#